data_AF-A0A928FDJ9-F1
#
_entry.id   AF-A0A928FDJ9-F1
#
_cell.length_a   1.000
_cell.length_b   1.000
_cell.length_c   1.000
_cell.angle_alpha   90.00
_cell.angle_beta   90.00
_cell.angle_gamma   90.00
#
_symmetry.space_group_name_H-M   'P 1'
#
loop_
_entity.id
_entity.type
_entity.pdbx_description
1 polymer ?
#
loop_
_entity_poly.entity_id
_entity_poly.type
_entity_poly.pdbx_seq_one_letter_code
_entity_poly.pdbx_strand_id
1 'polypeptide(L)'
;MIDIKRTAAMLLAAIFLLSSCAIAPKDDITAPAVTKELFPDESSTSEPLSAEDIIYEKEELPAVYITTEDNFQVTSKKEYTACGVRFELSDRFAEYESTYTDENGGGAQLRCRGNASYNNPEMKTKNKYSYKLKLDTKADLFGFGESKHWYLINNWRDISAMRHKLAYDLALTLGITSVDSTWVSLYYNGEYRGLYLLTESVSIGESRVDITDWEEFAEDVADAYAEDNALTPEETAVLSESMETNLAWISTAKHTFGTGENAKELDLSPYFDPDSLDLTSGYLIEFCTGFDTSGTKWKTKNNQPVVMDSPFYLQSNKEMYDFVRTLVQDFEDAVTSPTFHNSKGKHYSEYVDVDSMIDYWIIWNLFRNTEFGSRSMYYHIENGKIIFGPIWDFDATIGNIITLGKASTVYDVWLRDRSNQWYTKVFSDPWFTAKCQERWFDIKEALDDTVASMDIYYNYIYEENLRCLERNGIRTYSVKTPEANDGKSFTPEQDQEYMLDWMDNRISWINEQLSVVSPKIDIGGIVRSDEMFVTAALNGKELEKDNITVYGAPADYVIPANAAGSLDITATTSYGSSVKVFAFLNGSEQLGERPYRRGDKAQYTIDLFNLDLTPGAINVVFFIAYRNDGSIRGVTSTVIRVADVETPKEGEYIIDVHGEKTLLKKGEEFTLPDVSKVHDGYFFCGWTLDGNKTYAPGTVIVVENDLYFYPKWKRLDVFSRMLVSP
;
A
#
# COMPACT_ATOMS: atom_id res chain seq x y z
N MET A 1 0.74 28.42 10.66
CA MET A 1 1.95 28.90 11.39
C MET A 1 2.52 27.87 12.37
N ILE A 2 2.03 26.63 12.35
CA ILE A 2 2.52 25.50 13.17
C ILE A 2 3.39 24.53 12.33
N ASP A 3 3.28 24.57 10.99
CA ASP A 3 4.07 23.71 10.07
C ASP A 3 5.57 24.03 9.94
N ILE A 4 6.01 25.23 10.26
CA ILE A 4 7.43 25.62 10.04
C ILE A 4 8.36 25.07 11.14
N LYS A 5 7.81 24.57 12.26
CA LYS A 5 8.63 24.07 13.38
C LYS A 5 9.02 22.61 13.29
N ARG A 6 8.30 21.77 12.52
CA ARG A 6 8.67 20.35 12.32
C ARG A 6 9.82 20.19 11.32
N THR A 7 9.85 21.01 10.26
CA THR A 7 10.93 20.99 9.25
C THR A 7 12.26 21.55 9.78
N ALA A 8 12.24 22.45 10.76
CA ALA A 8 13.44 23.06 11.34
C ALA A 8 14.19 22.15 12.33
N ALA A 9 13.54 21.13 12.91
CA ALA A 9 14.16 20.22 13.88
C ALA A 9 15.02 19.15 13.19
N MET A 10 14.65 18.69 11.98
CA MET A 10 15.45 17.72 11.22
C MET A 10 16.69 18.33 10.57
N LEU A 11 16.67 19.63 10.22
CA LEU A 11 17.81 20.30 9.59
C LEU A 11 18.95 20.67 10.57
N LEU A 12 18.67 20.74 11.87
CA LEU A 12 19.64 21.15 12.90
C LEU A 12 20.47 19.99 13.47
N ALA A 13 20.05 18.74 13.28
CA ALA A 13 20.82 17.56 13.68
C ALA A 13 21.98 17.24 12.72
N ALA A 14 21.90 17.69 11.46
CA ALA A 14 22.93 17.46 10.44
C ALA A 14 24.15 18.41 10.52
N ILE A 15 24.07 19.49 11.30
CA ILE A 15 25.11 20.55 11.34
C ILE A 15 26.13 20.34 12.48
N PHE A 16 25.90 19.40 13.42
CA PHE A 16 26.76 19.22 14.60
C PHE A 16 27.88 18.17 14.50
N LEU A 17 28.11 17.53 13.34
CA LEU A 17 29.17 16.52 13.15
C LEU A 17 30.37 16.96 12.28
N LEU A 18 30.48 18.24 11.94
CA LEU A 18 31.64 18.80 11.22
C LEU A 18 32.34 19.88 12.05
N SER A 19 33.02 19.49 13.13
CA SER A 19 34.17 20.25 13.65
C SER A 19 34.91 19.52 14.77
N SER A 20 35.91 18.73 14.42
CA SER A 20 37.21 18.71 15.12
C SER A 20 38.16 17.69 14.49
N CYS A 21 39.21 18.17 13.83
CA CYS A 21 40.57 17.81 14.24
C CYS A 21 41.59 18.71 13.55
N ALA A 22 42.46 19.28 14.37
CA ALA A 22 43.51 20.21 14.00
C ALA A 22 44.79 19.48 13.55
N ILE A 23 45.60 20.26 12.83
CA ILE A 23 46.85 19.98 12.12
C ILE A 23 48.04 19.61 13.02
N ALA A 24 48.97 18.76 12.54
CA ALA A 24 50.42 18.90 12.73
C ALA A 24 51.25 18.18 11.61
N PRO A 25 52.51 18.59 11.31
CA PRO A 25 53.09 18.52 9.94
C PRO A 25 54.39 17.70 9.73
N LYS A 26 54.64 17.37 8.44
CA LYS A 26 55.88 17.20 7.61
C LYS A 26 57.14 16.46 8.11
N ASP A 27 57.62 15.51 7.27
CA ASP A 27 58.99 15.39 6.67
C ASP A 27 58.92 14.24 5.61
N ASP A 28 59.08 14.39 4.29
CA ASP A 28 60.16 14.77 3.35
C ASP A 28 60.93 13.56 2.72
N ILE A 29 61.11 13.61 1.38
CA ILE A 29 62.18 13.01 0.54
C ILE A 29 61.95 11.67 -0.26
N THR A 30 61.67 11.89 -1.56
CA THR A 30 62.17 11.25 -2.82
C THR A 30 61.74 9.87 -3.36
N ALA A 31 61.32 9.87 -4.64
CA ALA A 31 61.26 8.74 -5.58
C ALA A 31 62.62 8.53 -6.31
N PRO A 32 62.97 7.36 -6.93
CA PRO A 32 62.37 6.99 -8.23
C PRO A 32 62.30 5.48 -8.65
N ALA A 33 61.38 5.20 -9.59
CA ALA A 33 61.46 4.38 -10.81
C ALA A 33 61.76 2.84 -10.85
N VAL A 34 60.74 2.11 -11.36
CA VAL A 34 60.74 1.04 -12.42
C VAL A 34 61.34 -0.35 -12.09
N THR A 35 60.50 -1.40 -12.15
CA THR A 35 60.51 -2.45 -13.20
C THR A 35 59.34 -3.46 -13.07
N LYS A 36 58.78 -3.78 -14.25
CA LYS A 36 57.98 -4.94 -14.70
C LYS A 36 57.65 -6.11 -13.75
N GLU A 37 56.37 -6.48 -13.83
CA GLU A 37 55.78 -7.84 -13.89
C GLU A 37 56.60 -9.01 -13.33
N LEU A 38 55.99 -9.73 -12.39
CA LEU A 38 55.72 -11.18 -12.48
C LEU A 38 54.92 -11.59 -11.23
N PHE A 39 53.74 -12.17 -11.42
CA PHE A 39 52.92 -12.78 -10.37
C PHE A 39 53.76 -13.73 -9.50
N PRO A 40 53.49 -13.78 -8.18
CA PRO A 40 53.24 -15.11 -7.61
C PRO A 40 52.09 -15.15 -6.59
N ASP A 41 51.33 -16.23 -6.75
CA ASP A 41 50.67 -17.08 -5.76
C ASP A 41 49.82 -16.52 -4.61
N GLU A 42 48.60 -17.06 -4.61
CA GLU A 42 47.77 -17.42 -3.47
C GLU A 42 48.58 -17.66 -2.18
N SER A 43 48.51 -16.71 -1.24
CA SER A 43 48.41 -16.95 0.22
C SER A 43 48.74 -15.67 1.00
N SER A 44 47.72 -14.86 1.26
CA SER A 44 47.74 -13.98 2.43
C SER A 44 46.33 -13.91 2.99
N THR A 45 46.06 -14.83 3.91
CA THR A 45 44.93 -14.76 4.84
C THR A 45 45.10 -13.50 5.69
N SER A 46 44.37 -12.43 5.38
CA SER A 46 44.02 -11.44 6.40
C SER A 46 43.04 -12.14 7.34
N GLU A 47 43.38 -12.21 8.63
CA GLU A 47 42.52 -12.80 9.64
C GLU A 47 41.13 -12.15 9.60
N PRO A 48 40.05 -12.95 9.67
CA PRO A 48 38.71 -12.42 9.78
C PRO A 48 38.60 -11.64 11.10
N LEU A 49 37.89 -10.50 11.04
CA LEU A 49 37.43 -9.80 12.23
C LEU A 49 36.76 -10.80 13.17
N SER A 50 37.12 -10.78 14.46
CA SER A 50 36.49 -11.62 15.47
C SER A 50 35.00 -11.33 15.56
N ALA A 51 34.19 -12.39 15.63
CA ALA A 51 32.73 -12.36 15.73
C ALA A 51 32.17 -11.66 16.99
N GLU A 52 33.03 -11.09 17.83
CA GLU A 52 32.66 -10.38 19.06
C GLU A 52 32.44 -8.87 18.85
N ASP A 53 32.78 -8.32 17.68
CA ASP A 53 32.73 -6.86 17.43
C ASP A 53 31.55 -6.40 16.55
N ILE A 54 30.58 -7.27 16.24
CA ILE A 54 29.34 -6.87 15.55
C ILE A 54 28.14 -7.30 16.40
N ILE A 55 27.73 -6.41 17.29
CA ILE A 55 26.48 -6.50 18.05
C ILE A 55 25.40 -5.88 17.17
N TYR A 56 24.58 -6.71 16.51
CA TYR A 56 23.19 -6.32 16.32
C TYR A 56 22.55 -6.39 17.70
N GLU A 57 22.01 -5.28 18.19
CA GLU A 57 21.12 -5.36 19.34
C GLU A 57 19.92 -6.20 18.89
N LYS A 58 19.88 -7.42 19.41
CA LYS A 58 18.82 -8.38 19.15
C LYS A 58 17.54 -7.83 19.78
N GLU A 59 16.73 -7.12 19.00
CA GLU A 59 15.45 -6.59 19.46
C GLU A 59 14.45 -7.74 19.63
N GLU A 60 13.86 -7.85 20.83
CA GLU A 60 12.73 -8.76 21.04
C GLU A 60 11.45 -8.16 20.46
N LEU A 61 10.49 -9.00 20.07
CA LEU A 61 9.16 -8.50 19.72
C LEU A 61 8.45 -7.98 20.97
N PRO A 62 7.57 -6.98 20.84
CA PRO A 62 6.67 -6.64 21.94
C PRO A 62 5.78 -7.84 22.29
N ALA A 63 5.41 -7.94 23.56
CA ALA A 63 4.61 -9.04 24.06
C ALA A 63 3.24 -8.57 24.56
N VAL A 64 2.21 -9.38 24.30
CA VAL A 64 0.85 -9.16 24.79
C VAL A 64 0.49 -10.29 25.74
N TYR A 65 0.11 -9.93 26.96
CA TYR A 65 -0.34 -10.88 27.98
C TYR A 65 -1.83 -10.70 28.17
N ILE A 66 -2.58 -11.79 28.01
CA ILE A 66 -4.02 -11.84 28.26
C ILE A 66 -4.26 -12.82 29.40
N THR A 67 -5.04 -12.40 30.39
CA THR A 67 -5.50 -13.26 31.49
C THR A 67 -7.02 -13.25 31.57
N THR A 68 -7.60 -14.36 32.00
CA THR A 68 -9.04 -14.52 32.17
C THR A 68 -9.32 -15.18 33.50
N GLU A 69 -10.50 -14.93 34.07
CA GLU A 69 -10.93 -15.57 35.31
C GLU A 69 -10.87 -17.10 35.16
N ASP A 70 -10.35 -17.77 36.20
CA ASP A 70 -10.15 -19.23 36.25
C ASP A 70 -9.40 -19.83 35.04
N ASN A 71 -8.58 -19.02 34.37
CA ASN A 71 -7.89 -19.38 33.13
C ASN A 71 -8.84 -19.84 32.00
N PHE A 72 -10.02 -19.22 31.88
CA PHE A 72 -10.99 -19.54 30.86
C PHE A 72 -10.49 -19.29 29.41
N GLN A 73 -10.56 -20.31 28.55
CA GLN A 73 -10.26 -20.16 27.13
C GLN A 73 -11.46 -19.58 26.37
N VAL A 74 -11.35 -18.33 25.94
CA VAL A 74 -12.36 -17.69 25.10
C VAL A 74 -12.43 -18.41 23.76
N THR A 75 -13.65 -18.81 23.39
CA THR A 75 -13.95 -19.48 22.12
C THR A 75 -15.16 -18.88 21.39
N SER A 76 -15.86 -17.91 22.02
CA SER A 76 -17.04 -17.26 21.44
C SER A 76 -16.66 -16.24 20.38
N LYS A 77 -17.41 -16.18 19.27
CA LYS A 77 -17.34 -15.09 18.29
C LYS A 77 -18.31 -13.93 18.57
N LYS A 78 -19.26 -14.12 19.49
CA LYS A 78 -20.36 -13.18 19.74
C LYS A 78 -20.18 -12.50 21.08
N GLU A 79 -20.30 -13.30 22.13
CA GLU A 79 -20.14 -12.85 23.52
C GLU A 79 -18.69 -12.45 23.79
N TYR A 80 -18.53 -11.25 24.36
CA TYR A 80 -17.28 -10.81 24.96
C TYR A 80 -17.11 -11.45 26.35
N THR A 81 -15.87 -11.75 26.70
CA THR A 81 -15.48 -12.24 28.03
C THR A 81 -14.51 -11.25 28.65
N ALA A 82 -14.73 -10.88 29.91
CA ALA A 82 -13.81 -10.00 30.63
C ALA A 82 -12.41 -10.64 30.74
N CYS A 83 -11.36 -9.82 30.60
CA CYS A 83 -9.97 -10.23 30.66
C CYS A 83 -9.08 -9.11 31.22
N GLY A 84 -7.93 -9.48 31.77
CA GLY A 84 -6.81 -8.57 31.99
C GLY A 84 -5.88 -8.55 30.78
N VAL A 85 -5.29 -7.39 30.50
CA VAL A 85 -4.34 -7.23 29.40
C VAL A 85 -3.15 -6.38 29.83
N ARG A 86 -1.96 -6.83 29.44
CA ARG A 86 -0.71 -6.11 29.63
C ARG A 86 0.11 -6.14 28.34
N PHE A 87 0.63 -4.98 27.95
CA PHE A 87 1.52 -4.83 26.82
C PHE A 87 2.93 -4.60 27.34
N GLU A 88 3.89 -5.39 26.85
CA GLU A 88 5.31 -5.12 27.04
C GLU A 88 5.88 -4.63 25.71
N LEU A 89 6.43 -3.42 25.74
CA LEU A 89 7.09 -2.81 24.60
C LEU A 89 8.50 -3.37 24.46
N SER A 90 8.94 -3.52 23.21
CA SER A 90 10.34 -3.74 22.90
C SER A 90 11.09 -2.42 22.81
N ASP A 91 12.43 -2.48 22.74
CA ASP A 91 13.28 -1.29 22.61
C ASP A 91 12.90 -0.43 21.39
N ARG A 92 12.48 -1.07 20.28
CA ARG A 92 11.95 -0.40 19.09
C ARG A 92 10.75 0.51 19.39
N PHE A 93 9.96 0.15 20.39
CA PHE A 93 8.78 0.90 20.79
C PHE A 93 8.98 1.68 22.09
N ALA A 94 10.21 1.76 22.63
CA ALA A 94 10.47 2.38 23.93
C ALA A 94 10.10 3.87 23.98
N GLU A 95 10.03 4.56 22.84
CA GLU A 95 9.61 5.96 22.74
C GLU A 95 8.09 6.16 22.82
N TYR A 96 7.32 5.09 22.57
CA TYR A 96 5.86 5.10 22.69
C TYR A 96 5.54 4.73 24.14
N GLU A 97 4.90 5.61 24.91
CA GLU A 97 4.37 5.20 26.21
C GLU A 97 3.17 4.27 25.96
N SER A 98 3.29 2.96 26.19
CA SER A 98 2.09 2.10 26.21
C SER A 98 1.32 2.39 27.49
N THR A 99 0.29 3.23 27.38
CA THR A 99 -0.44 3.77 28.53
C THR A 99 -1.47 2.81 29.13
N TYR A 100 -1.69 1.65 28.50
CA TYR A 100 -2.69 0.68 28.95
C TYR A 100 -2.07 -0.52 29.66
N THR A 101 -2.36 -0.67 30.94
CA THR A 101 -2.01 -1.86 31.72
C THR A 101 -3.13 -2.18 32.70
N ASP A 102 -3.77 -3.33 32.53
CA ASP A 102 -4.76 -3.90 33.45
C ASP A 102 -4.35 -5.34 33.81
N GLU A 103 -3.32 -5.47 34.64
CA GLU A 103 -2.77 -6.78 35.06
C GLU A 103 -3.72 -7.54 36.00
N ASN A 104 -4.59 -6.82 36.69
CA ASN A 104 -5.48 -7.37 37.73
C ASN A 104 -6.85 -7.82 37.19
N GLY A 105 -7.19 -7.42 35.96
CA GLY A 105 -8.32 -7.91 35.18
C GLY A 105 -9.62 -7.15 35.37
N GLY A 106 -10.42 -7.11 34.29
CA GLY A 106 -11.80 -6.58 34.28
C GLY A 106 -12.00 -5.31 33.46
N GLY A 107 -10.92 -4.59 33.11
CA GLY A 107 -10.95 -3.41 32.25
C GLY A 107 -10.94 -3.75 30.75
N ALA A 108 -10.57 -4.96 30.37
CA ALA A 108 -10.64 -5.39 28.96
C ALA A 108 -11.64 -6.53 28.74
N GLN A 109 -12.04 -6.69 27.48
CA GLN A 109 -12.94 -7.73 27.01
C GLN A 109 -12.41 -8.37 25.73
N LEU A 110 -12.54 -9.68 25.62
CA LEU A 110 -12.05 -10.47 24.49
C LEU A 110 -13.15 -11.33 23.89
N ARG A 111 -13.17 -11.41 22.55
CA ARG A 111 -13.90 -12.46 21.81
C ARG A 111 -13.07 -12.95 20.64
N CYS A 112 -13.34 -14.15 20.16
CA CYS A 112 -12.75 -14.65 18.92
C CYS A 112 -13.27 -13.86 17.71
N ARG A 113 -12.47 -13.76 16.65
CA ARG A 113 -12.85 -13.17 15.37
C ARG A 113 -12.39 -14.02 14.18
N GLY A 114 -12.76 -13.56 12.99
CA GLY A 114 -12.42 -14.20 11.72
C GLY A 114 -13.45 -15.22 11.28
N ASN A 115 -13.43 -15.59 10.00
CA ASN A 115 -14.36 -16.57 9.44
C ASN A 115 -13.64 -17.89 9.14
N ALA A 116 -12.72 -17.88 8.16
CA ALA A 116 -11.97 -19.06 7.77
C ALA A 116 -11.04 -19.55 8.89
N SER A 117 -10.28 -18.65 9.53
CA SER A 117 -9.38 -18.96 10.63
C SER A 117 -10.12 -19.55 11.84
N TYR A 118 -11.22 -18.93 12.24
CA TYR A 118 -12.03 -19.39 13.37
C TYR A 118 -12.64 -20.78 13.13
N ASN A 119 -13.13 -21.04 11.92
CA ASN A 119 -13.77 -22.31 11.59
C ASN A 119 -12.76 -23.43 11.29
N ASN A 120 -11.46 -23.14 11.23
CA ASN A 120 -10.42 -24.12 10.98
C ASN A 120 -10.27 -25.10 12.18
N PRO A 121 -10.41 -26.43 11.99
CA PRO A 121 -10.28 -27.41 13.07
C PRO A 121 -8.93 -27.42 13.77
N GLU A 122 -7.84 -27.15 13.05
CA GLU A 122 -6.48 -27.11 13.59
C GLU A 122 -6.29 -25.91 14.51
N MET A 123 -6.78 -24.72 14.11
CA MET A 123 -6.74 -23.53 14.95
C MET A 123 -7.55 -23.72 16.24
N LYS A 124 -8.71 -24.39 16.15
CA LYS A 124 -9.51 -24.76 17.33
C LYS A 124 -8.76 -25.74 18.24
N THR A 125 -8.17 -26.79 17.67
CA THR A 125 -7.46 -27.82 18.45
C THR A 125 -6.22 -27.25 19.14
N LYS A 126 -5.58 -26.24 18.54
CA LYS A 126 -4.37 -25.59 19.07
C LYS A 126 -4.68 -24.33 19.91
N ASN A 127 -5.95 -23.99 20.12
CA ASN A 127 -6.38 -22.74 20.77
C ASN A 127 -5.73 -21.47 20.18
N LYS A 128 -5.44 -21.48 18.87
CA LYS A 128 -4.80 -20.37 18.15
C LYS A 128 -5.84 -19.54 17.39
N TYR A 129 -6.75 -18.91 18.14
CA TYR A 129 -7.77 -18.04 17.56
C TYR A 129 -7.21 -16.66 17.24
N SER A 130 -7.78 -15.98 16.25
CA SER A 130 -7.67 -14.52 16.17
C SER A 130 -8.67 -13.90 17.16
N TYR A 131 -8.34 -12.74 17.74
CA TYR A 131 -9.18 -12.09 18.75
C TYR A 131 -9.54 -10.66 18.37
N LYS A 132 -10.74 -10.22 18.77
CA LYS A 132 -11.09 -8.81 18.92
C LYS A 132 -10.95 -8.47 20.40
N LEU A 133 -10.04 -7.56 20.70
CA LEU A 133 -9.79 -7.01 22.02
C LEU A 133 -10.55 -5.67 22.12
N LYS A 134 -11.34 -5.51 23.17
CA LYS A 134 -12.02 -4.27 23.54
C LYS A 134 -11.47 -3.80 24.88
N LEU A 135 -10.87 -2.61 24.92
CA LEU A 135 -10.46 -1.93 26.15
C LEU A 135 -11.66 -1.15 26.72
N ASP A 136 -11.66 -0.87 28.01
CA ASP A 136 -12.67 -0.03 28.68
C ASP A 136 -12.49 1.44 28.32
N THR A 137 -11.24 1.90 28.20
CA THR A 137 -10.87 3.25 27.78
C THR A 137 -10.15 3.24 26.43
N LYS A 138 -10.27 4.35 25.68
CA LYS A 138 -9.44 4.54 24.49
C LYS A 138 -7.97 4.59 24.95
N ALA A 139 -7.07 3.93 24.23
CA ALA A 139 -5.63 3.98 24.47
C ALA A 139 -4.91 3.96 23.13
N ASP A 140 -3.81 4.68 23.01
CA ASP A 140 -2.89 4.56 21.88
C ASP A 140 -1.93 3.39 22.16
N LEU A 141 -1.99 2.37 21.30
CA LEU A 141 -1.09 1.24 21.38
C LEU A 141 -0.02 1.40 20.30
N PHE A 142 1.24 1.49 20.71
CA PHE A 142 2.40 1.52 19.80
C PHE A 142 2.44 2.73 18.83
N GLY A 143 1.72 3.81 19.12
CA GLY A 143 1.66 5.00 18.28
C GLY A 143 0.67 4.89 17.12
N PHE A 144 -0.23 3.90 17.15
CA PHE A 144 -1.26 3.67 16.12
C PHE A 144 -2.46 4.63 16.26
N GLY A 145 -2.52 5.39 17.35
CA GLY A 145 -3.63 6.28 17.68
C GLY A 145 -4.68 5.61 18.57
N GLU A 146 -5.45 6.45 19.26
CA GLU A 146 -6.31 6.01 20.35
C GLU A 146 -7.48 5.13 19.88
N SER A 147 -7.72 4.02 20.61
CA SER A 147 -8.89 3.15 20.38
C SER A 147 -9.24 2.29 21.57
N LYS A 148 -10.51 1.93 21.65
CA LYS A 148 -10.97 0.81 22.46
C LYS A 148 -10.82 -0.52 21.70
N HIS A 149 -10.69 -0.54 20.38
CA HIS A 149 -10.84 -1.75 19.56
C HIS A 149 -9.56 -2.13 18.83
N TRP A 150 -9.09 -3.35 19.10
CA TRP A 150 -7.85 -3.89 18.57
C TRP A 150 -8.04 -5.33 18.07
N TYR A 151 -7.21 -5.73 17.10
CA TYR A 151 -7.21 -7.07 16.55
C TYR A 151 -5.89 -7.77 16.76
N LEU A 152 -5.97 -9.02 17.24
CA LEU A 152 -4.85 -9.96 17.27
C LEU A 152 -5.10 -11.02 16.20
N ILE A 153 -4.39 -10.93 15.07
CA ILE A 153 -4.52 -11.84 13.93
C ILE A 153 -3.49 -12.96 14.03
N ASN A 154 -3.95 -14.22 13.98
CA ASN A 154 -3.11 -15.40 14.19
C ASN A 154 -2.18 -15.77 13.01
N ASN A 155 -2.31 -15.07 11.87
CA ASN A 155 -1.60 -15.29 10.60
C ASN A 155 -1.54 -16.76 10.16
N TRP A 156 -2.61 -17.54 10.40
CA TRP A 156 -2.56 -18.99 10.21
C TRP A 156 -2.29 -19.45 8.76
N ARG A 157 -2.63 -18.61 7.77
CA ARG A 157 -2.46 -18.88 6.34
C ARG A 157 -1.19 -18.27 5.75
N ASP A 158 -0.46 -17.47 6.51
CA ASP A 158 0.70 -16.74 6.02
C ASP A 158 1.96 -17.29 6.69
N ILE A 159 2.69 -18.13 5.95
CA ILE A 159 3.96 -18.74 6.41
C ILE A 159 5.03 -17.66 6.64
N SER A 160 4.96 -16.52 5.97
CA SER A 160 5.83 -15.37 6.22
C SER A 160 5.39 -14.57 7.43
N ALA A 161 4.07 -14.49 7.68
CA ALA A 161 3.39 -13.53 8.57
C ALA A 161 3.57 -12.04 8.15
N MET A 162 4.11 -11.76 6.97
CA MET A 162 4.44 -10.41 6.51
C MET A 162 3.42 -9.80 5.55
N ARG A 163 2.57 -10.60 4.89
CA ARG A 163 1.77 -10.13 3.74
C ARG A 163 0.75 -9.05 4.09
N HIS A 164 0.08 -9.17 5.24
CA HIS A 164 -0.77 -8.10 5.77
C HIS A 164 0.02 -6.83 6.01
N LYS A 165 1.10 -6.93 6.79
CA LYS A 165 1.89 -5.78 7.22
C LYS A 165 2.53 -5.05 6.02
N LEU A 166 3.07 -5.77 5.05
CA LEU A 166 3.60 -5.19 3.82
C LEU A 166 2.55 -4.38 3.05
N ALA A 167 1.32 -4.89 2.92
CA ALA A 167 0.26 -4.16 2.24
C ALA A 167 -0.18 -2.92 3.04
N TYR A 168 -0.32 -3.05 4.36
CA TYR A 168 -0.74 -1.96 5.24
C TYR A 168 0.29 -0.84 5.28
N ASP A 169 1.57 -1.17 5.43
CA ASP A 169 2.65 -0.19 5.48
C ASP A 169 2.84 0.55 4.14
N LEU A 170 2.72 -0.15 3.00
CA LEU A 170 2.73 0.52 1.70
C LEU A 170 1.51 1.44 1.56
N ALA A 171 0.32 1.01 1.96
CA ALA A 171 -0.87 1.85 1.88
C ALA A 171 -0.71 3.14 2.68
N LEU A 172 -0.24 3.05 3.93
CA LEU A 172 0.04 4.22 4.77
C LEU A 172 1.11 5.12 4.13
N THR A 173 2.18 4.54 3.58
CA THR A 173 3.25 5.28 2.87
C THR A 173 2.70 6.07 1.68
N LEU A 174 1.72 5.52 0.98
CA LEU A 174 1.07 6.17 -0.17
C LEU A 174 -0.04 7.15 0.20
N GLY A 175 -0.36 7.29 1.49
CA GLY A 175 -1.47 8.14 1.97
C GLY A 175 -2.86 7.51 1.77
N ILE A 176 -2.91 6.20 1.56
CA ILE A 176 -4.16 5.45 1.38
C ILE A 176 -4.68 5.08 2.76
N THR A 177 -5.98 5.28 3.00
CA THR A 177 -6.62 4.86 4.25
C THR A 177 -6.34 3.37 4.49
N SER A 178 -5.80 3.05 5.65
CA SER A 178 -5.34 1.72 6.00
C SER A 178 -5.35 1.57 7.52
N VAL A 179 -4.85 0.46 8.02
CA VAL A 179 -4.70 0.18 9.45
C VAL A 179 -3.23 0.07 9.82
N ASP A 180 -2.86 0.60 10.97
CA ASP A 180 -1.54 0.38 11.55
C ASP A 180 -1.42 -1.03 12.16
N SER A 181 -0.19 -1.54 12.20
CA SER A 181 0.09 -2.89 12.72
C SER A 181 1.53 -3.16 13.11
N THR A 182 1.71 -4.06 14.10
CA THR A 182 3.00 -4.64 14.49
C THR A 182 2.86 -6.11 14.90
N TRP A 183 3.96 -6.85 14.80
CA TRP A 183 4.03 -8.21 15.30
C TRP A 183 4.19 -8.25 16.80
N VAL A 184 3.50 -9.18 17.46
CA VAL A 184 3.57 -9.39 18.90
C VAL A 184 3.71 -10.86 19.25
N SER A 185 4.42 -11.13 20.34
CA SER A 185 4.41 -12.41 21.05
C SER A 185 3.18 -12.48 21.95
N LEU A 186 2.24 -13.38 21.67
CA LEU A 186 1.05 -13.52 22.52
C LEU A 186 1.26 -14.55 23.63
N TYR A 187 0.92 -14.17 24.86
CA TYR A 187 0.79 -15.05 26.02
C TYR A 187 -0.65 -14.98 26.53
N TYR A 188 -1.31 -16.12 26.66
CA TYR A 188 -2.70 -16.23 27.11
C TYR A 188 -2.75 -17.16 28.32
N ASN A 189 -3.23 -16.68 29.46
CA ASN A 189 -3.26 -17.40 30.74
C ASN A 189 -1.90 -18.03 31.11
N GLY A 190 -0.82 -17.27 30.90
CA GLY A 190 0.56 -17.73 31.14
C GLY A 190 1.11 -18.69 30.09
N GLU A 191 0.31 -19.10 29.10
CA GLU A 191 0.76 -19.95 28.00
C GLU A 191 1.10 -19.11 26.77
N TYR A 192 2.32 -19.27 26.27
CA TYR A 192 2.71 -18.70 24.97
C TYR A 192 1.86 -19.29 23.82
N ARG A 193 1.23 -18.39 23.05
CA ARG A 193 0.32 -18.67 21.91
C ARG A 193 0.96 -18.39 20.54
N GLY A 194 2.17 -17.84 20.50
CA GLY A 194 2.92 -17.62 19.27
C GLY A 194 2.89 -16.19 18.75
N LEU A 195 3.44 -16.04 17.54
CA LEU A 195 3.39 -14.82 16.75
C LEU A 195 1.96 -14.48 16.32
N TYR A 196 1.60 -13.23 16.57
CA TYR A 196 0.36 -12.58 16.12
C TYR A 196 0.69 -11.24 15.45
N LEU A 197 -0.19 -10.77 14.59
CA LEU A 197 -0.20 -9.37 14.15
C LEU A 197 -1.22 -8.61 15.01
N LEU A 198 -0.74 -7.68 15.82
CA LEU A 198 -1.57 -6.66 16.46
C LEU A 198 -1.84 -5.57 15.43
N THR A 199 -3.11 -5.22 15.25
CA THR A 199 -3.51 -4.18 14.30
C THR A 199 -4.76 -3.47 14.79
N GLU A 200 -4.94 -2.25 14.33
CA GLU A 200 -6.20 -1.53 14.45
C GLU A 200 -7.36 -2.31 13.84
N SER A 201 -8.59 -1.94 14.21
CA SER A 201 -9.76 -2.35 13.45
C SER A 201 -10.04 -1.42 12.28
N VAL A 202 -10.56 -1.97 11.18
CA VAL A 202 -11.32 -1.15 10.22
C VAL A 202 -12.54 -0.61 10.98
N SER A 203 -12.49 0.67 11.31
CA SER A 203 -13.50 1.41 12.06
C SER A 203 -13.28 2.91 11.84
N ILE A 204 -14.29 3.69 12.19
CA ILE A 204 -14.21 5.15 12.17
C ILE A 204 -13.32 5.63 13.33
N GLY A 205 -12.57 6.72 13.12
CA GLY A 205 -11.72 7.37 14.11
C GLY A 205 -10.59 8.18 13.48
N GLU A 206 -10.06 9.17 14.22
CA GLU A 206 -9.08 10.14 13.71
C GLU A 206 -7.81 9.51 13.11
N SER A 207 -7.32 8.41 13.68
CA SER A 207 -6.14 7.69 13.17
C SER A 207 -6.47 6.60 12.13
N ARG A 208 -7.74 6.47 11.73
CA ARG A 208 -8.26 5.37 10.90
C ARG A 208 -9.04 5.92 9.71
N VAL A 209 -10.36 5.68 9.68
CA VAL A 209 -11.28 6.33 8.76
C VAL A 209 -11.80 7.57 9.46
N ASP A 210 -11.16 8.71 9.16
CA ASP A 210 -11.48 10.00 9.79
C ASP A 210 -12.72 10.63 9.16
N ILE A 211 -13.88 10.13 9.58
CA ILE A 211 -15.21 10.64 9.20
C ILE A 211 -16.10 10.71 10.44
N THR A 212 -17.26 11.36 10.34
CA THR A 212 -18.24 11.37 11.43
C THR A 212 -18.68 9.95 11.79
N ASP A 213 -18.53 9.56 13.06
CA ASP A 213 -19.13 8.34 13.59
C ASP A 213 -20.53 8.65 14.12
N TRP A 214 -21.56 8.27 13.37
CA TRP A 214 -22.95 8.50 13.78
C TRP A 214 -23.41 7.65 14.96
N GLU A 215 -22.72 6.54 15.24
CA GLU A 215 -22.99 5.68 16.39
C GLU A 215 -22.37 6.29 17.66
N GLU A 216 -21.13 6.81 17.58
CA GLU A 216 -20.53 7.61 18.66
C GLU A 216 -21.32 8.91 18.90
N PHE A 217 -21.78 9.58 17.84
CA PHE A 217 -22.65 10.76 17.97
C PHE A 217 -23.98 10.44 18.68
N ALA A 218 -24.51 9.22 18.50
CA ALA A 218 -25.71 8.77 19.21
C ALA A 218 -25.43 8.59 20.72
N GLU A 219 -24.29 7.99 21.06
CA GLU A 219 -23.81 7.83 22.45
C GLU A 219 -23.65 9.20 23.11
N ASP A 220 -22.95 10.14 22.47
CA ASP A 220 -22.71 11.49 23.00
C ASP A 220 -24.01 12.26 23.29
N VAL A 221 -24.99 12.22 22.38
CA VAL A 221 -26.29 12.89 22.57
C VAL A 221 -27.12 12.18 23.66
N ALA A 222 -27.07 10.86 23.72
CA ALA A 222 -27.76 10.09 24.76
C ALA A 222 -27.19 10.38 26.15
N ASP A 223 -25.86 10.46 26.29
CA ASP A 223 -25.17 10.78 27.53
C ASP A 223 -25.48 12.20 27.99
N ALA A 224 -25.44 13.19 27.09
CA ALA A 224 -25.80 14.56 27.41
C ALA A 224 -27.27 14.68 27.86
N TYR A 225 -28.19 13.98 27.17
CA TYR A 225 -29.60 13.91 27.58
C TYR A 225 -29.75 13.25 28.95
N ALA A 226 -29.03 12.15 29.19
CA ALA A 226 -29.09 11.39 30.42
C ALA A 226 -28.60 12.20 31.63
N GLU A 227 -27.54 12.99 31.46
CA GLU A 227 -27.02 13.90 32.48
C GLU A 227 -28.07 14.95 32.87
N ASP A 228 -28.65 15.64 31.90
CA ASP A 228 -29.66 16.69 32.12
C ASP A 228 -30.97 16.15 32.73
N ASN A 229 -31.28 14.88 32.50
CA ASN A 229 -32.52 14.23 32.93
C ASN A 229 -32.32 13.21 34.06
N ALA A 230 -31.11 13.06 34.58
CA ALA A 230 -30.72 12.16 35.67
C ALA A 230 -31.16 10.69 35.44
N LEU A 231 -30.92 10.17 34.23
CA LEU A 231 -31.14 8.74 33.91
C LEU A 231 -30.12 7.86 34.64
N THR A 232 -30.49 6.62 34.96
CA THR A 232 -29.51 5.65 35.49
C THR A 232 -28.55 5.19 34.39
N PRO A 233 -27.38 4.60 34.72
CA PRO A 233 -26.48 4.03 33.71
C PRO A 233 -27.17 2.97 32.84
N GLU A 234 -28.06 2.15 33.40
CA GLU A 234 -28.82 1.16 32.64
C GLU A 234 -29.83 1.82 31.68
N GLU A 235 -30.51 2.89 32.12
CA GLU A 235 -31.42 3.64 31.24
C GLU A 235 -30.67 4.35 30.12
N THR A 236 -29.48 4.88 30.43
CA THR A 236 -28.60 5.56 29.47
C THR A 236 -28.11 4.60 28.39
N ALA A 237 -27.65 3.40 28.79
CA ALA A 237 -27.24 2.37 27.84
C ALA A 237 -28.39 1.94 26.91
N VAL A 238 -29.62 1.81 27.44
CA VAL A 238 -30.80 1.48 26.63
C VAL A 238 -31.20 2.65 25.71
N LEU A 239 -31.01 3.89 26.15
CA LEU A 239 -31.24 5.08 25.32
C LEU A 239 -30.25 5.13 24.16
N SER A 240 -28.95 5.01 24.43
CA SER A 240 -27.89 4.96 23.41
C SER A 240 -28.18 3.88 22.36
N GLU A 241 -28.41 2.63 22.80
CA GLU A 241 -28.73 1.52 21.88
C GLU A 241 -29.99 1.82 21.04
N SER A 242 -31.00 2.44 21.63
CA SER A 242 -32.22 2.82 20.88
C SER A 242 -31.98 3.92 19.84
N MET A 243 -31.02 4.81 20.08
CA MET A 243 -30.65 5.90 19.18
C MET A 243 -29.72 5.42 18.06
N GLU A 244 -28.79 4.50 18.36
CA GLU A 244 -27.93 3.82 17.37
C GLU A 244 -28.75 2.93 16.41
N THR A 245 -29.80 2.28 16.92
CA THR A 245 -30.66 1.38 16.13
C THR A 245 -31.78 2.09 15.37
N ASN A 246 -32.06 3.35 15.70
CA ASN A 246 -33.06 4.18 15.02
C ASN A 246 -32.59 5.63 14.87
N LEU A 247 -31.92 5.93 13.77
CA LEU A 247 -31.23 7.19 13.47
C LEU A 247 -32.16 8.31 12.97
N ALA A 248 -33.49 8.11 12.98
CA ALA A 248 -34.45 9.12 12.50
C ALA A 248 -34.40 10.44 13.29
N TRP A 249 -33.89 10.39 14.52
CA TRP A 249 -33.71 11.56 15.37
C TRP A 249 -32.63 12.51 14.84
N ILE A 250 -31.64 12.04 14.08
CA ILE A 250 -30.55 12.88 13.53
C ILE A 250 -31.13 14.02 12.67
N SER A 251 -32.10 13.72 11.80
CA SER A 251 -32.71 14.72 10.92
C SER A 251 -33.81 15.56 11.60
N THR A 252 -34.21 15.24 12.83
CA THR A 252 -35.43 15.83 13.45
C THR A 252 -35.22 16.37 14.86
N ALA A 253 -34.09 16.06 15.50
CA ALA A 253 -33.84 16.23 16.93
C ALA A 253 -34.95 15.66 17.82
N LYS A 254 -35.63 14.59 17.38
CA LYS A 254 -36.74 13.95 18.11
C LYS A 254 -36.60 12.45 18.12
N HIS A 255 -36.65 11.85 19.31
CA HIS A 255 -36.55 10.40 19.48
C HIS A 255 -37.69 9.84 20.32
N THR A 256 -38.17 8.63 20.03
CA THR A 256 -39.16 7.96 20.89
C THR A 256 -38.46 6.92 21.75
N PHE A 257 -38.50 7.11 23.08
CA PHE A 257 -37.83 6.23 24.04
C PHE A 257 -38.86 5.47 24.90
N GLY A 258 -38.63 4.17 25.11
CA GLY A 258 -39.56 3.26 25.80
C GLY A 258 -40.52 2.53 24.85
N THR A 259 -41.41 1.71 25.41
CA THR A 259 -42.36 0.89 24.62
C THR A 259 -43.79 0.98 25.15
N GLY A 260 -44.76 0.81 24.25
CA GLY A 260 -46.19 0.78 24.60
C GLY A 260 -46.66 2.09 25.23
N GLU A 261 -47.41 1.99 26.33
CA GLU A 261 -47.95 3.16 27.06
C GLU A 261 -46.86 4.00 27.75
N ASN A 262 -45.63 3.48 27.90
CA ASN A 262 -44.51 4.17 28.53
C ASN A 262 -43.59 4.87 27.52
N ALA A 263 -43.91 4.82 26.21
CA ALA A 263 -43.13 5.51 25.19
C ALA A 263 -43.26 7.03 25.33
N LYS A 264 -42.12 7.74 25.33
CA LYS A 264 -42.01 9.20 25.49
C LYS A 264 -41.25 9.78 24.30
N GLU A 265 -41.76 10.87 23.73
CA GLU A 265 -41.03 11.67 22.73
C GLU A 265 -40.02 12.55 23.47
N LEU A 266 -38.75 12.40 23.12
CA LEU A 266 -37.63 13.18 23.63
C LEU A 266 -37.38 14.35 22.67
N ASP A 267 -37.18 15.54 23.23
CA ASP A 267 -36.67 16.71 22.51
C ASP A 267 -35.15 16.78 22.67
N LEU A 268 -34.43 16.58 21.58
CA LEU A 268 -32.97 16.58 21.54
C LEU A 268 -32.38 17.88 20.97
N SER A 269 -33.22 18.85 20.60
CA SER A 269 -32.79 20.14 20.05
C SER A 269 -31.88 20.97 20.97
N PRO A 270 -31.85 20.77 22.31
CA PRO A 270 -30.85 21.41 23.16
C PRO A 270 -29.41 20.89 22.97
N TYR A 271 -29.22 19.67 22.46
CA TYR A 271 -27.92 19.01 22.40
C TYR A 271 -27.24 19.11 21.04
N PHE A 272 -28.01 19.31 19.96
CA PHE A 272 -27.48 19.56 18.62
C PHE A 272 -28.51 20.25 17.71
N ASP A 273 -28.03 20.86 16.62
CA ASP A 273 -28.87 21.43 15.56
C ASP A 273 -28.81 20.54 14.31
N PRO A 274 -29.91 19.87 13.91
CA PRO A 274 -29.96 19.04 12.71
C PRO A 274 -29.50 19.75 11.43
N ASP A 275 -29.79 21.05 11.29
CA ASP A 275 -29.47 21.82 10.09
C ASP A 275 -27.96 22.16 10.01
N SER A 276 -27.21 21.96 11.09
CA SER A 276 -25.76 22.18 11.15
C SER A 276 -24.92 20.95 10.79
N LEU A 277 -25.55 19.77 10.69
CA LEU A 277 -24.87 18.50 10.45
C LEU A 277 -24.54 18.32 8.96
N ASP A 278 -23.31 17.85 8.67
CA ASP A 278 -22.97 17.39 7.33
C ASP A 278 -23.42 15.94 7.12
N LEU A 279 -24.64 15.77 6.60
CA LEU A 279 -25.17 14.46 6.23
C LEU A 279 -24.55 13.90 4.94
N THR A 280 -23.57 14.59 4.33
CA THR A 280 -22.83 14.09 3.16
C THR A 280 -21.55 13.33 3.51
N SER A 281 -21.31 13.11 4.81
CA SER A 281 -20.15 12.39 5.38
C SER A 281 -20.57 11.35 6.42
N GLY A 282 -19.63 10.50 6.85
CA GLY A 282 -19.83 9.58 7.98
C GLY A 282 -20.44 8.22 7.60
N TYR A 283 -20.10 7.70 6.41
CA TYR A 283 -20.61 6.41 5.97
C TYR A 283 -19.45 5.48 5.60
N LEU A 284 -19.31 4.36 6.32
CA LEU A 284 -18.36 3.29 6.02
C LEU A 284 -19.11 2.10 5.39
N ILE A 285 -18.68 1.70 4.21
CA ILE A 285 -19.34 0.72 3.35
C ILE A 285 -18.40 -0.45 3.11
N GLU A 286 -18.88 -1.68 3.33
CA GLU A 286 -18.19 -2.89 2.89
C GLU A 286 -18.84 -3.44 1.61
N PHE A 287 -18.00 -3.74 0.63
CA PHE A 287 -18.40 -4.50 -0.53
C PHE A 287 -18.37 -6.00 -0.25
N CYS A 288 -19.51 -6.55 0.19
CA CYS A 288 -19.63 -7.96 0.54
C CYS A 288 -20.71 -8.69 -0.28
N THR A 289 -20.27 -9.54 -1.22
CA THR A 289 -21.15 -10.40 -2.04
C THR A 289 -21.99 -11.39 -1.22
N GLY A 290 -21.57 -11.69 0.01
CA GLY A 290 -22.27 -12.60 0.91
C GLY A 290 -23.54 -12.02 1.56
N PHE A 291 -23.70 -10.69 1.62
CA PHE A 291 -24.82 -10.04 2.33
C PHE A 291 -25.04 -10.57 3.76
N ASP A 292 -23.96 -11.03 4.43
CA ASP A 292 -24.01 -11.76 5.70
C ASP A 292 -24.07 -10.81 6.91
N THR A 293 -24.98 -9.84 6.85
CA THR A 293 -25.27 -8.91 7.94
C THR A 293 -26.78 -8.77 8.17
N SER A 294 -27.20 -8.45 9.39
CA SER A 294 -28.56 -8.01 9.71
C SER A 294 -28.79 -6.51 9.50
N GLY A 295 -27.72 -5.74 9.29
CA GLY A 295 -27.76 -4.29 9.10
C GLY A 295 -28.23 -3.85 7.71
N THR A 296 -28.04 -2.57 7.42
CA THR A 296 -28.42 -1.96 6.13
C THR A 296 -27.65 -2.59 4.99
N LYS A 297 -28.39 -3.05 3.97
CA LYS A 297 -27.82 -3.62 2.75
C LYS A 297 -28.77 -3.49 1.57
N TRP A 298 -28.25 -3.28 0.37
CA TRP A 298 -29.03 -3.25 -0.87
C TRP A 298 -28.20 -3.64 -2.08
N LYS A 299 -28.86 -3.83 -3.22
CA LYS A 299 -28.20 -3.91 -4.53
C LYS A 299 -28.55 -2.69 -5.36
N THR A 300 -27.58 -2.18 -6.09
CA THR A 300 -27.78 -1.18 -7.15
C THR A 300 -28.50 -1.78 -8.36
N LYS A 301 -28.83 -0.95 -9.36
CA LYS A 301 -29.44 -1.40 -10.62
C LYS A 301 -28.58 -2.42 -11.38
N ASN A 302 -27.25 -2.31 -11.33
CA ASN A 302 -26.34 -3.29 -11.95
C ASN A 302 -25.94 -4.45 -11.01
N ASN A 303 -26.71 -4.69 -9.94
CA ASN A 303 -26.51 -5.78 -8.97
C ASN A 303 -25.23 -5.67 -8.11
N GLN A 304 -24.67 -4.49 -7.96
CA GLN A 304 -23.54 -4.24 -7.07
C GLN A 304 -24.01 -4.40 -5.60
N PRO A 305 -23.47 -5.36 -4.83
CA PRO A 305 -23.77 -5.52 -3.40
C PRO A 305 -23.26 -4.33 -2.59
N VAL A 306 -24.11 -3.70 -1.80
CA VAL A 306 -23.70 -2.65 -0.86
C VAL A 306 -24.14 -3.04 0.54
N VAL A 307 -23.20 -3.09 1.47
CA VAL A 307 -23.41 -3.40 2.87
C VAL A 307 -22.87 -2.24 3.70
N MET A 308 -23.67 -1.68 4.60
CA MET A 308 -23.19 -0.68 5.55
C MET A 308 -22.43 -1.38 6.66
N ASP A 309 -21.21 -0.91 6.91
CA ASP A 309 -20.46 -1.26 8.12
C ASP A 309 -20.83 -0.27 9.24
N SER A 310 -20.78 1.04 8.95
CA SER A 310 -21.28 2.11 9.83
C SER A 310 -21.94 3.25 9.03
N PRO A 311 -23.08 3.81 9.46
CA PRO A 311 -23.89 3.33 10.57
C PRO A 311 -24.64 2.05 10.19
N PHE A 312 -24.66 1.07 11.08
CA PHE A 312 -25.19 -0.27 10.80
C PHE A 312 -26.69 -0.24 10.47
N TYR A 313 -27.45 0.66 11.12
CA TYR A 313 -28.90 0.85 10.95
C TYR A 313 -29.28 2.08 10.10
N LEU A 314 -28.45 2.46 9.13
CA LEU A 314 -28.69 3.59 8.21
C LEU A 314 -30.13 3.68 7.67
N GLN A 315 -30.78 2.56 7.35
CA GLN A 315 -32.14 2.52 6.78
C GLN A 315 -33.23 3.12 7.68
N SER A 316 -32.95 3.30 8.98
CA SER A 316 -33.86 3.95 9.92
C SER A 316 -33.94 5.46 9.73
N ASN A 317 -32.90 6.11 9.16
CA ASN A 317 -32.96 7.50 8.73
C ASN A 317 -33.16 7.57 7.21
N LYS A 318 -34.35 8.04 6.79
CA LYS A 318 -34.73 8.08 5.37
C LYS A 318 -33.85 9.04 4.55
N GLU A 319 -33.48 10.19 5.10
CA GLU A 319 -32.70 11.22 4.39
C GLU A 319 -31.28 10.73 4.10
N MET A 320 -30.58 10.27 5.15
CA MET A 320 -29.24 9.70 5.03
C MET A 320 -29.23 8.46 4.12
N TYR A 321 -30.22 7.57 4.29
CA TYR A 321 -30.37 6.38 3.45
C TYR A 321 -30.58 6.72 1.97
N ASP A 322 -31.46 7.68 1.67
CA ASP A 322 -31.73 8.11 0.29
C ASP A 322 -30.51 8.81 -0.32
N PHE A 323 -29.77 9.60 0.46
CA PHE A 323 -28.53 10.24 0.04
C PHE A 323 -27.48 9.20 -0.40
N VAL A 324 -27.11 8.28 0.48
CA VAL A 324 -26.09 7.25 0.18
C VAL A 324 -26.51 6.40 -1.02
N ARG A 325 -27.77 5.98 -1.07
CA ARG A 325 -28.29 5.19 -2.21
C ARG A 325 -28.24 5.94 -3.53
N THR A 326 -28.56 7.23 -3.50
CA THR A 326 -28.55 8.07 -4.70
C THR A 326 -27.14 8.32 -5.17
N LEU A 327 -26.20 8.65 -4.26
CA LEU A 327 -24.79 8.84 -4.59
C LEU A 327 -24.19 7.59 -5.25
N VAL A 328 -24.34 6.42 -4.61
CA VAL A 328 -23.81 5.16 -5.13
C VAL A 328 -24.47 4.78 -6.47
N GLN A 329 -25.77 5.01 -6.63
CA GLN A 329 -26.45 4.71 -7.90
C GLN A 329 -26.07 5.69 -9.02
N ASP A 330 -25.93 6.98 -8.72
CA ASP A 330 -25.51 7.99 -9.69
C ASP A 330 -24.08 7.74 -10.18
N PHE A 331 -23.19 7.34 -9.27
CA PHE A 331 -21.83 6.91 -9.59
C PHE A 331 -21.85 5.67 -10.50
N GLU A 332 -22.58 4.63 -10.14
CA GLU A 332 -22.70 3.43 -10.97
C GLU A 332 -23.32 3.72 -12.34
N ASP A 333 -24.38 4.54 -12.40
CA ASP A 333 -25.02 4.94 -13.64
C ASP A 333 -24.04 5.72 -14.55
N ALA A 334 -23.10 6.49 -13.97
CA ALA A 334 -22.06 7.19 -14.71
C ALA A 334 -21.00 6.20 -15.22
N VAL A 335 -20.41 5.39 -14.34
CA VAL A 335 -19.38 4.38 -14.65
C VAL A 335 -19.84 3.38 -15.72
N THR A 336 -21.12 3.00 -15.70
CA THR A 336 -21.66 2.01 -16.65
C THR A 336 -22.18 2.61 -17.95
N SER A 337 -22.21 3.94 -18.07
CA SER A 337 -22.62 4.61 -19.31
C SER A 337 -21.51 4.56 -20.37
N PRO A 338 -21.84 4.52 -21.68
CA PRO A 338 -20.84 4.52 -22.75
C PRO A 338 -19.94 5.77 -22.80
N THR A 339 -20.38 6.87 -22.16
CA THR A 339 -19.69 8.17 -22.16
C THR A 339 -19.16 8.54 -20.77
N PHE A 340 -19.25 7.64 -19.79
CA PHE A 340 -18.85 7.88 -18.40
C PHE A 340 -19.61 9.02 -17.69
N HIS A 341 -20.73 9.47 -18.29
CA HIS A 341 -21.63 10.48 -17.77
C HIS A 341 -23.02 9.89 -17.58
N ASN A 342 -23.60 10.05 -16.39
CA ASN A 342 -24.95 9.55 -16.13
C ASN A 342 -26.04 10.42 -16.78
N SER A 343 -27.30 10.06 -16.58
CA SER A 343 -28.46 10.81 -17.12
C SER A 343 -28.58 12.25 -16.65
N LYS A 344 -27.86 12.64 -15.58
CA LYS A 344 -27.78 14.02 -15.07
C LYS A 344 -26.68 14.83 -15.76
N GLY A 345 -25.95 14.23 -16.71
CA GLY A 345 -24.84 14.86 -17.42
C GLY A 345 -23.57 14.99 -16.58
N LYS A 346 -23.48 14.26 -15.46
CA LYS A 346 -22.32 14.30 -14.56
C LYS A 346 -21.37 13.13 -14.81
N HIS A 347 -20.07 13.42 -14.84
CA HIS A 347 -19.02 12.40 -14.98
C HIS A 347 -18.85 11.61 -13.67
N TYR A 348 -18.38 10.36 -13.73
CA TYR A 348 -18.19 9.57 -12.49
C TYR A 348 -17.19 10.21 -11.52
N SER A 349 -16.20 10.96 -12.03
CA SER A 349 -15.21 11.68 -11.21
C SER A 349 -15.81 12.79 -10.34
N GLU A 350 -17.06 13.17 -10.57
CA GLU A 350 -17.78 14.11 -9.70
C GLU A 350 -18.35 13.45 -8.43
N TYR A 351 -18.37 12.11 -8.38
CA TYR A 351 -18.97 11.32 -7.30
C TYR A 351 -17.96 10.52 -6.48
N VAL A 352 -16.72 10.43 -6.95
CA VAL A 352 -15.66 9.62 -6.36
C VAL A 352 -14.38 10.44 -6.24
N ASP A 353 -13.58 10.16 -5.24
CA ASP A 353 -12.18 10.53 -5.24
C ASP A 353 -11.41 9.57 -6.17
N VAL A 354 -11.07 10.05 -7.36
CA VAL A 354 -10.47 9.21 -8.41
C VAL A 354 -9.07 8.72 -8.03
N ASP A 355 -8.31 9.52 -7.28
CA ASP A 355 -6.94 9.17 -6.92
C ASP A 355 -6.96 8.03 -5.88
N SER A 356 -7.86 8.06 -4.89
CA SER A 356 -8.10 6.94 -3.97
C SER A 356 -8.52 5.67 -4.72
N MET A 357 -9.36 5.79 -5.76
CA MET A 357 -9.79 4.67 -6.59
C MET A 357 -8.62 4.06 -7.38
N ILE A 358 -7.69 4.88 -7.87
CA ILE A 358 -6.49 4.41 -8.57
C ILE A 358 -5.56 3.69 -7.59
N ASP A 359 -5.27 4.31 -6.46
CA ASP A 359 -4.38 3.78 -5.44
C ASP A 359 -4.87 2.45 -4.87
N TYR A 360 -6.17 2.35 -4.61
CA TYR A 360 -6.81 1.12 -4.19
C TYR A 360 -6.67 0.03 -5.26
N TRP A 361 -6.86 0.35 -6.55
CA TRP A 361 -6.62 -0.62 -7.61
C TRP A 361 -5.15 -1.06 -7.70
N ILE A 362 -4.20 -0.13 -7.57
CA ILE A 362 -2.76 -0.40 -7.62
C ILE A 362 -2.40 -1.40 -6.54
N ILE A 363 -2.76 -1.14 -5.27
CA ILE A 363 -2.43 -2.05 -4.16
C ILE A 363 -3.04 -3.43 -4.37
N TRP A 364 -4.32 -3.49 -4.72
CA TRP A 364 -4.98 -4.79 -4.92
C TRP A 364 -4.33 -5.58 -6.05
N ASN A 365 -3.90 -4.93 -7.13
CA ASN A 365 -3.22 -5.58 -8.24
C ASN A 365 -1.76 -5.92 -7.93
N LEU A 366 -1.02 -5.05 -7.26
CA LEU A 366 0.38 -5.29 -6.88
C LEU A 366 0.48 -6.56 -6.04
N PHE A 367 -0.28 -6.63 -4.95
CA PHE A 367 -0.30 -7.79 -4.07
C PHE A 367 -1.09 -8.98 -4.65
N ARG A 368 -1.86 -8.74 -5.72
CA ARG A 368 -2.74 -9.70 -6.39
C ARG A 368 -3.67 -10.42 -5.42
N ASN A 369 -4.39 -9.64 -4.62
CA ASN A 369 -5.43 -10.17 -3.75
C ASN A 369 -6.63 -10.63 -4.60
N THR A 370 -6.74 -11.93 -4.86
CA THR A 370 -7.77 -12.48 -5.76
C THR A 370 -9.21 -12.40 -5.22
N GLU A 371 -9.37 -11.94 -3.97
CA GLU A 371 -10.69 -11.62 -3.42
C GLU A 371 -11.24 -10.28 -3.95
N PHE A 372 -10.47 -9.57 -4.80
CA PHE A 372 -10.86 -8.34 -5.45
C PHE A 372 -12.25 -8.47 -6.06
N GLY A 373 -13.13 -7.56 -5.67
CA GLY A 373 -14.51 -7.58 -6.11
C GLY A 373 -15.38 -8.61 -5.37
N SER A 374 -15.15 -8.91 -4.09
CA SER A 374 -16.03 -9.87 -3.41
C SER A 374 -16.32 -9.63 -1.94
N ARG A 375 -15.31 -9.34 -1.12
CA ARG A 375 -15.38 -9.09 0.34
C ARG A 375 -14.13 -8.34 0.77
N SER A 376 -14.11 -7.83 2.01
CA SER A 376 -12.94 -7.14 2.58
C SER A 376 -12.50 -5.93 1.77
N MET A 377 -13.42 -5.37 0.97
CA MET A 377 -13.20 -4.12 0.28
C MET A 377 -14.06 -3.05 0.91
N TYR A 378 -13.42 -1.99 1.39
CA TYR A 378 -14.10 -0.90 2.06
C TYR A 378 -14.03 0.37 1.23
N TYR A 379 -15.09 1.15 1.35
CA TYR A 379 -15.18 2.51 0.86
C TYR A 379 -15.78 3.34 1.98
N HIS A 380 -15.48 4.63 2.00
CA HIS A 380 -16.19 5.57 2.85
C HIS A 380 -16.75 6.73 2.03
N ILE A 381 -17.73 7.43 2.58
CA ILE A 381 -18.26 8.65 1.99
C ILE A 381 -17.90 9.81 2.90
N GLU A 382 -17.25 10.79 2.30
CA GLU A 382 -16.82 12.03 2.92
C GLU A 382 -17.09 13.18 1.94
N ASN A 383 -17.65 14.27 2.44
CA ASN A 383 -17.93 15.50 1.68
C ASN A 383 -18.66 15.24 0.36
N GLY A 384 -19.60 14.30 0.35
CA GLY A 384 -20.38 13.95 -0.83
C GLY A 384 -19.68 13.08 -1.88
N LYS A 385 -18.50 12.55 -1.58
CA LYS A 385 -17.72 11.69 -2.49
C LYS A 385 -17.47 10.31 -1.90
N ILE A 386 -17.44 9.30 -2.77
CA ILE A 386 -16.97 7.96 -2.44
C ILE A 386 -15.43 7.98 -2.43
N ILE A 387 -14.82 7.54 -1.35
CA ILE A 387 -13.38 7.36 -1.19
C ILE A 387 -13.09 5.88 -1.04
N PHE A 388 -12.09 5.39 -1.76
CA PHE A 388 -11.71 3.98 -1.71
C PHE A 388 -10.73 3.71 -0.57
N GLY A 389 -11.08 2.76 0.30
CA GLY A 389 -10.35 2.48 1.52
C GLY A 389 -11.27 2.44 2.75
N PRO A 390 -10.78 1.82 3.84
CA PRO A 390 -9.43 1.32 4.00
C PRO A 390 -9.16 -0.03 3.31
N ILE A 391 -7.88 -0.34 3.04
CA ILE A 391 -7.50 -1.69 2.60
C ILE A 391 -7.59 -2.69 3.77
N TRP A 392 -7.95 -3.94 3.46
CA TRP A 392 -8.06 -4.98 4.49
C TRP A 392 -7.90 -6.40 3.89
N ASP A 393 -7.45 -7.35 4.71
CA ASP A 393 -7.43 -8.80 4.42
C ASP A 393 -6.44 -9.26 3.31
N PHE A 394 -5.15 -8.97 3.51
CA PHE A 394 -4.06 -9.22 2.55
C PHE A 394 -3.19 -10.45 2.84
N ASP A 395 -3.59 -11.41 3.69
CA ASP A 395 -2.82 -12.67 3.90
C ASP A 395 -2.76 -13.56 2.64
N ALA A 396 -3.78 -13.49 1.79
CA ALA A 396 -3.96 -14.32 0.60
C ALA A 396 -3.28 -13.75 -0.68
N THR A 397 -2.13 -13.11 -0.53
CA THR A 397 -1.46 -12.31 -1.56
C THR A 397 -0.04 -12.83 -1.86
N ILE A 398 0.70 -12.18 -2.79
CA ILE A 398 2.11 -12.46 -3.07
C ILE A 398 2.38 -13.97 -3.22
N GLY A 399 1.68 -14.57 -4.18
CA GLY A 399 1.85 -15.98 -4.51
C GLY A 399 1.43 -16.99 -3.42
N ASN A 400 0.73 -16.57 -2.35
CA ASN A 400 0.38 -17.46 -1.24
C ASN A 400 -0.51 -18.65 -1.68
N ILE A 401 0.16 -19.77 -1.94
CA ILE A 401 -0.43 -21.01 -2.43
C ILE A 401 -1.34 -21.71 -1.42
N ILE A 402 -1.20 -21.40 -0.11
CA ILE A 402 -2.04 -22.00 0.95
C ILE A 402 -3.50 -21.60 0.76
N THR A 403 -3.74 -20.38 0.32
CA THR A 403 -5.10 -19.82 0.31
C THR A 403 -5.89 -20.22 -0.94
N LEU A 404 -5.24 -20.27 -2.11
CA LEU A 404 -5.93 -20.38 -3.42
C LEU A 404 -5.28 -21.37 -4.41
N GLY A 405 -4.29 -22.16 -3.96
CA GLY A 405 -3.57 -23.10 -4.82
C GLY A 405 -2.83 -22.40 -5.98
N LYS A 406 -2.63 -23.10 -7.11
CA LYS A 406 -1.86 -22.59 -8.27
C LYS A 406 -2.41 -21.28 -8.86
N ALA A 407 -3.66 -20.93 -8.58
CA ALA A 407 -4.23 -19.68 -9.06
C ALA A 407 -3.56 -18.45 -8.44
N SER A 408 -3.02 -18.56 -7.21
CA SER A 408 -2.30 -17.49 -6.51
C SER A 408 -0.89 -17.23 -7.04
N THR A 409 -0.21 -18.25 -7.58
CA THR A 409 1.21 -18.18 -8.00
C THR A 409 1.43 -17.40 -9.29
N VAL A 410 0.37 -17.15 -10.05
CA VAL A 410 0.41 -16.35 -11.28
C VAL A 410 0.74 -14.90 -10.92
N TYR A 411 1.77 -14.31 -11.52
CA TYR A 411 2.15 -12.90 -11.32
C TYR A 411 1.85 -12.03 -12.55
N ASP A 412 1.59 -12.63 -13.71
CA ASP A 412 1.57 -11.99 -15.03
C ASP A 412 0.14 -11.76 -15.58
N VAL A 413 -0.80 -11.43 -14.69
CA VAL A 413 -2.18 -11.14 -15.07
C VAL A 413 -2.80 -10.04 -14.23
N TRP A 414 -3.61 -9.17 -14.85
CA TRP A 414 -4.41 -8.19 -14.14
C TRP A 414 -5.50 -8.88 -13.32
N LEU A 415 -5.75 -8.40 -12.10
CA LEU A 415 -6.98 -8.73 -11.42
C LEU A 415 -8.12 -8.10 -12.19
N ARG A 416 -9.06 -8.94 -12.62
CA ARG A 416 -10.33 -8.49 -13.14
C ARG A 416 -11.34 -8.67 -12.03
N ASP A 417 -12.06 -7.60 -11.72
CA ASP A 417 -13.17 -7.68 -10.78
C ASP A 417 -14.25 -8.65 -11.32
N ARG A 418 -15.21 -9.04 -10.48
CA ARG A 418 -16.25 -9.97 -10.93
C ARG A 418 -17.18 -9.26 -11.91
N SER A 419 -17.70 -10.01 -12.89
CA SER A 419 -18.65 -9.49 -13.87
C SER A 419 -19.78 -8.69 -13.18
N ASN A 420 -19.87 -7.39 -13.47
CA ASN A 420 -20.80 -6.36 -12.95
C ASN A 420 -20.22 -5.36 -11.93
N GLN A 421 -18.93 -5.35 -11.66
CA GLN A 421 -18.30 -4.36 -10.77
C GLN A 421 -17.71 -3.15 -11.49
N TRP A 422 -17.41 -2.11 -10.71
CA TRP A 422 -17.07 -0.78 -11.21
C TRP A 422 -15.73 -0.74 -11.95
N TYR A 423 -14.69 -1.45 -11.48
CA TYR A 423 -13.36 -1.37 -12.07
C TYR A 423 -13.34 -1.91 -13.50
N THR A 424 -13.98 -3.06 -13.79
CA THR A 424 -14.07 -3.56 -15.18
C THR A 424 -14.70 -2.53 -16.13
N LYS A 425 -15.55 -1.63 -15.61
CA LYS A 425 -16.18 -0.58 -16.40
C LYS A 425 -15.31 0.67 -16.49
N VAL A 426 -14.76 1.14 -15.38
CA VAL A 426 -13.89 2.32 -15.36
C VAL A 426 -12.60 2.08 -16.14
N PHE A 427 -12.05 0.87 -16.20
CA PHE A 427 -10.90 0.58 -17.05
C PHE A 427 -11.17 0.69 -18.55
N SER A 428 -12.45 0.68 -18.97
CA SER A 428 -12.80 1.00 -20.35
C SER A 428 -12.75 2.51 -20.66
N ASP A 429 -12.53 3.34 -19.64
CA ASP A 429 -12.18 4.74 -19.78
C ASP A 429 -10.66 4.90 -19.96
N PRO A 430 -10.20 5.36 -21.13
CA PRO A 430 -8.78 5.58 -21.34
C PRO A 430 -8.21 6.70 -20.46
N TRP A 431 -9.04 7.64 -19.99
CA TRP A 431 -8.61 8.69 -19.05
C TRP A 431 -8.19 8.10 -17.70
N PHE A 432 -9.00 7.21 -17.13
CA PHE A 432 -8.66 6.50 -15.90
C PHE A 432 -7.38 5.67 -16.06
N THR A 433 -7.28 4.96 -17.19
CA THR A 433 -6.11 4.17 -17.55
C THR A 433 -4.82 5.01 -17.59
N ALA A 434 -4.87 6.22 -18.16
CA ALA A 434 -3.73 7.12 -18.18
C ALA A 434 -3.30 7.51 -16.76
N LYS A 435 -4.25 7.87 -15.90
CA LYS A 435 -3.97 8.19 -14.49
C LYS A 435 -3.39 7.00 -13.71
N CYS A 436 -3.83 5.77 -13.98
CA CYS A 436 -3.21 4.57 -13.39
C CYS A 436 -1.74 4.40 -13.83
N GLN A 437 -1.45 4.65 -15.12
CA GLN A 437 -0.09 4.58 -15.66
C GLN A 437 0.83 5.60 -14.96
N GLU A 438 0.35 6.85 -14.82
CA GLU A 438 1.07 7.94 -14.15
C GLU A 438 1.36 7.57 -12.69
N ARG A 439 0.30 7.28 -11.92
CA ARG A 439 0.44 6.99 -10.50
C ARG A 439 1.34 5.80 -10.21
N TRP A 440 1.33 4.76 -11.05
CA TRP A 440 2.22 3.60 -10.89
C TRP A 440 3.70 3.99 -10.95
N PHE A 441 4.07 4.90 -11.85
CA PHE A 441 5.46 5.34 -11.97
C PHE A 441 5.84 6.35 -10.89
N ASP A 442 4.88 7.16 -10.43
CA ASP A 442 5.10 8.11 -9.34
C ASP A 442 5.41 7.42 -8.00
N ILE A 443 4.95 6.18 -7.79
CA ILE A 443 5.15 5.43 -6.53
C ILE A 443 6.37 4.50 -6.55
N LYS A 444 7.24 4.60 -7.57
CA LYS A 444 8.35 3.64 -7.77
C LYS A 444 9.27 3.50 -6.55
N GLU A 445 9.62 4.61 -5.89
CA GLU A 445 10.46 4.60 -4.69
C GLU A 445 9.79 3.81 -3.56
N ALA A 446 8.51 4.06 -3.29
CA ALA A 446 7.74 3.31 -2.29
C ALA A 446 7.62 1.81 -2.63
N LEU A 447 7.58 1.45 -3.92
CA LEU A 447 7.61 0.03 -4.34
C LEU A 447 8.95 -0.63 -4.02
N ASP A 448 10.06 0.06 -4.30
CA ASP A 448 11.41 -0.44 -4.00
C ASP A 448 11.61 -0.59 -2.50
N ASP A 449 11.20 0.40 -1.71
CA ASP A 449 11.22 0.34 -0.24
C ASP A 449 10.36 -0.80 0.30
N THR A 450 9.20 -1.05 -0.31
CA THR A 450 8.33 -2.18 0.08
C THR A 450 9.03 -3.52 -0.16
N VAL A 451 9.71 -3.70 -1.29
CA VAL A 451 10.47 -4.93 -1.56
C VAL A 451 11.64 -5.07 -0.58
N ALA A 452 12.40 -3.99 -0.35
CA ALA A 452 13.50 -3.98 0.61
C ALA A 452 13.04 -4.28 2.05
N SER A 453 11.85 -3.82 2.45
CA SER A 453 11.30 -4.05 3.78
C SER A 453 11.06 -5.52 4.11
N MET A 454 10.92 -6.41 3.11
CA MET A 454 10.68 -7.84 3.34
C MET A 454 11.83 -8.52 4.07
N ASP A 455 13.08 -8.12 3.79
CA ASP A 455 14.26 -8.62 4.51
C ASP A 455 14.27 -8.10 5.95
N ILE A 456 13.98 -6.81 6.15
CA ILE A 456 13.90 -6.17 7.48
C ILE A 456 12.85 -6.89 8.33
N TYR A 457 11.66 -7.11 7.76
CA TYR A 457 10.55 -7.74 8.44
C TYR A 457 10.86 -9.19 8.79
N TYR A 458 11.42 -9.95 7.85
CA TYR A 458 11.79 -11.34 8.06
C TYR A 458 12.75 -11.50 9.24
N ASN A 459 13.78 -10.67 9.30
CA ASN A 459 14.77 -10.69 10.38
C ASN A 459 14.14 -10.33 11.72
N TYR A 460 13.31 -9.30 11.75
CA TYR A 460 12.63 -8.85 12.97
C TYR A 460 11.76 -9.96 13.60
N ILE A 461 11.10 -10.79 12.78
CA ILE A 461 10.24 -11.87 13.27
C ILE A 461 10.91 -13.26 13.26
N TYR A 462 12.19 -13.36 12.91
CA TYR A 462 12.87 -14.64 12.64
C TYR A 462 12.85 -15.58 13.84
N GLU A 463 13.33 -15.09 14.99
CA GLU A 463 13.44 -15.87 16.22
C GLU A 463 12.07 -16.33 16.73
N GLU A 464 11.07 -15.45 16.64
CA GLU A 464 9.71 -15.78 17.04
C GLU A 464 9.08 -16.82 16.12
N ASN A 465 9.37 -16.74 14.82
CA ASN A 465 8.97 -17.73 13.85
C ASN A 465 9.59 -19.11 14.14
N LEU A 466 10.87 -19.17 14.51
CA LEU A 466 11.52 -20.39 14.95
C LEU A 466 10.87 -20.95 16.23
N ARG A 467 10.66 -20.11 17.25
CA ARG A 467 9.97 -20.48 18.50
C ARG A 467 8.57 -21.05 18.23
N CYS A 468 7.83 -20.50 17.28
CA CYS A 468 6.53 -21.00 16.85
C CYS A 468 6.59 -22.38 16.17
N LEU A 469 7.65 -22.65 15.40
CA LEU A 469 7.87 -23.94 14.73
C LEU A 469 8.29 -25.03 15.71
N GLU A 470 9.19 -24.73 16.65
CA GLU A 470 9.70 -25.69 17.65
C GLU A 470 8.62 -26.22 18.59
N ARG A 471 7.60 -25.41 18.93
CA ARG A 471 6.45 -25.84 19.74
C ARG A 471 5.41 -26.69 19.00
N ASN A 472 5.82 -27.38 17.93
CA ASN A 472 5.05 -28.40 17.21
C ASN A 472 3.61 -28.00 16.85
N GLY A 473 3.47 -26.94 16.05
CA GLY A 473 2.31 -26.80 15.16
C GLY A 473 1.57 -25.48 15.17
N ILE A 474 2.02 -24.44 15.87
CA ILE A 474 1.33 -23.14 15.89
C ILE A 474 1.35 -22.43 14.50
N ARG A 475 2.13 -22.94 13.54
CA ARG A 475 2.27 -22.38 12.18
C ARG A 475 2.20 -23.39 11.02
N THR A 476 2.06 -24.69 11.28
CA THR A 476 2.32 -25.71 10.24
C THR A 476 1.14 -25.95 9.31
N TYR A 477 1.14 -25.34 8.12
CA TYR A 477 0.58 -25.98 6.94
C TYR A 477 1.71 -26.45 6.02
N SER A 478 1.70 -27.75 5.71
CA SER A 478 2.53 -28.35 4.68
C SER A 478 1.97 -28.02 3.29
N VAL A 479 2.52 -27.01 2.64
CA VAL A 479 2.23 -26.75 1.23
C VAL A 479 2.72 -27.93 0.38
N LYS A 480 1.85 -28.49 -0.44
CA LYS A 480 2.25 -29.29 -1.61
C LYS A 480 2.42 -28.32 -2.78
N THR A 481 3.65 -27.95 -3.15
CA THR A 481 3.83 -27.14 -4.37
C THR A 481 3.65 -27.99 -5.63
N PRO A 482 3.43 -27.36 -6.80
CA PRO A 482 3.32 -28.05 -8.07
C PRO A 482 4.56 -28.86 -8.44
N GLU A 483 5.76 -28.39 -8.07
CA GLU A 483 7.02 -29.08 -8.28
C GLU A 483 7.36 -30.07 -7.16
N ALA A 484 6.95 -29.79 -5.91
CA ALA A 484 7.16 -30.67 -4.76
C ALA A 484 6.06 -31.74 -4.66
N ASN A 485 6.11 -32.72 -5.56
CA ASN A 485 5.44 -34.02 -5.37
C ASN A 485 6.00 -34.82 -4.17
N ASP A 486 6.91 -34.25 -3.35
CA ASP A 486 7.60 -34.92 -2.25
C ASP A 486 7.01 -34.64 -0.86
N GLY A 487 6.02 -33.74 -0.73
CA GLY A 487 5.28 -33.51 0.50
C GLY A 487 5.98 -32.67 1.58
N LYS A 488 6.95 -31.81 1.21
CA LYS A 488 7.63 -30.90 2.15
C LYS A 488 6.96 -29.53 2.29
N SER A 489 6.82 -29.04 3.53
CA SER A 489 6.38 -27.68 3.86
C SER A 489 7.45 -26.63 3.48
N PHE A 490 7.03 -25.44 3.04
CA PHE A 490 7.91 -24.26 2.98
C PHE A 490 8.31 -23.84 4.40
N THR A 491 9.58 -23.54 4.61
CA THR A 491 10.04 -22.80 5.80
C THR A 491 9.69 -21.31 5.63
N PRO A 492 9.62 -20.52 6.73
CA PRO A 492 9.44 -19.06 6.64
C PRO A 492 10.50 -18.39 5.76
N GLU A 493 11.72 -18.93 5.84
CA GLU A 493 12.88 -18.55 5.04
C GLU A 493 12.66 -18.78 3.52
N GLN A 494 12.09 -19.92 3.14
CA GLN A 494 11.76 -20.23 1.74
C GLN A 494 10.57 -19.42 1.22
N ASP A 495 9.57 -19.16 2.08
CA ASP A 495 8.41 -18.34 1.70
C ASP A 495 8.82 -16.88 1.49
N GLN A 496 9.78 -16.38 2.28
CA GLN A 496 10.36 -15.05 2.09
C GLN A 496 11.11 -14.91 0.75
N GLU A 497 12.01 -15.85 0.41
CA GLU A 497 12.68 -15.87 -0.90
C GLU A 497 11.66 -15.89 -2.05
N TYR A 498 10.63 -16.72 -1.92
CA TYR A 498 9.58 -16.80 -2.91
C TYR A 498 8.79 -15.48 -3.04
N MET A 499 8.52 -14.78 -1.93
CA MET A 499 7.85 -13.49 -1.94
C MET A 499 8.67 -12.42 -2.67
N LEU A 500 9.99 -12.36 -2.42
CA LEU A 500 10.91 -11.45 -3.10
C LEU A 500 10.90 -11.70 -4.61
N ASP A 501 11.15 -12.94 -5.03
CA ASP A 501 11.12 -13.33 -6.44
C ASP A 501 9.76 -13.02 -7.08
N TRP A 502 8.66 -13.29 -6.38
CA TRP A 502 7.30 -13.05 -6.90
C TRP A 502 7.03 -11.56 -7.09
N MET A 503 7.42 -10.72 -6.13
CA MET A 503 7.22 -9.27 -6.20
C MET A 503 8.06 -8.64 -7.31
N ASP A 504 9.32 -9.03 -7.45
CA ASP A 504 10.19 -8.54 -8.53
C ASP A 504 9.62 -8.88 -9.90
N ASN A 505 9.16 -10.12 -10.08
CA ASN A 505 8.49 -10.54 -11.32
C ASN A 505 7.17 -9.80 -11.55
N ARG A 506 6.39 -9.56 -10.49
CA ARG A 506 5.11 -8.84 -10.56
C ARG A 506 5.31 -7.38 -10.96
N ILE A 507 6.21 -6.67 -10.30
CA ILE A 507 6.54 -5.27 -10.59
C ILE A 507 7.09 -5.16 -12.01
N SER A 508 8.01 -6.05 -12.40
CA SER A 508 8.56 -6.09 -13.76
C SER A 508 7.47 -6.30 -14.81
N TRP A 509 6.53 -7.22 -14.55
CA TRP A 509 5.40 -7.44 -15.45
C TRP A 509 4.47 -6.23 -15.52
N ILE A 510 4.14 -5.59 -14.40
CA ILE A 510 3.32 -4.37 -14.41
C ILE A 510 4.04 -3.25 -15.17
N ASN A 511 5.34 -3.08 -14.97
CA ASN A 511 6.15 -2.12 -15.74
C ASN A 511 6.06 -2.39 -17.24
N GLU A 512 6.13 -3.66 -17.67
CA GLU A 512 5.93 -4.03 -19.07
C GLU A 512 4.52 -3.68 -19.57
N GLN A 513 3.48 -3.99 -18.78
CA GLN A 513 2.09 -3.68 -19.14
C GLN A 513 1.80 -2.18 -19.15
N LEU A 514 2.48 -1.39 -18.33
CA LEU A 514 2.31 0.06 -18.32
C LEU A 514 3.37 0.75 -19.19
N SER A 515 4.19 -0.02 -19.90
CA SER A 515 5.17 0.49 -20.85
C SER A 515 4.55 0.89 -22.20
N VAL A 516 5.36 1.61 -22.96
CA VAL A 516 5.05 2.08 -24.32
C VAL A 516 5.71 1.22 -25.40
N VAL A 517 6.56 0.26 -24.99
CA VAL A 517 7.41 -0.56 -25.88
C VAL A 517 6.64 -1.74 -26.47
N SER A 518 5.59 -2.23 -25.79
CA SER A 518 4.75 -3.31 -26.32
C SER A 518 3.54 -2.74 -27.07
N PRO A 519 3.45 -2.94 -28.40
CA PRO A 519 2.36 -2.35 -29.21
C PRO A 519 1.00 -3.01 -28.95
N LYS A 520 0.94 -4.11 -28.18
CA LYS A 520 -0.28 -4.86 -27.86
C LYS A 520 -0.41 -5.12 -26.37
N ILE A 521 -0.57 -4.05 -25.62
CA ILE A 521 -0.83 -4.09 -24.19
C ILE A 521 -2.34 -4.07 -23.96
N ASP A 522 -2.79 -4.98 -23.09
CA ASP A 522 -4.13 -4.94 -22.51
C ASP A 522 -4.08 -4.10 -21.22
N ILE A 523 -4.51 -2.83 -21.31
CA ILE A 523 -4.68 -2.00 -20.12
C ILE A 523 -6.15 -2.08 -19.70
N GLY A 524 -6.44 -2.98 -18.74
CA GLY A 524 -7.77 -3.11 -18.18
C GLY A 524 -8.90 -3.39 -19.19
N GLY A 525 -8.60 -3.99 -20.35
CA GLY A 525 -9.55 -4.30 -21.42
C GLY A 525 -9.39 -3.43 -22.67
N ILE A 526 -8.57 -2.37 -22.63
CA ILE A 526 -8.28 -1.53 -23.80
C ILE A 526 -6.95 -1.95 -24.42
N VAL A 527 -6.98 -2.31 -25.70
CA VAL A 527 -5.78 -2.67 -26.47
C VAL A 527 -5.23 -1.43 -27.19
N ARG A 528 -3.93 -1.14 -27.02
CA ARG A 528 -3.24 -0.08 -27.77
C ARG A 528 -3.32 -0.32 -29.29
N SER A 529 -3.35 0.77 -30.05
CA SER A 529 -3.52 0.69 -31.50
C SER A 529 -2.20 0.66 -32.25
N ASP A 530 -1.99 -0.41 -33.03
CA ASP A 530 -0.90 -0.53 -34.02
C ASP A 530 -0.97 0.51 -35.17
N GLU A 531 -2.06 1.28 -35.24
CA GLU A 531 -2.32 2.27 -36.29
C GLU A 531 -2.11 3.72 -35.82
N MET A 532 -1.63 3.95 -34.59
CA MET A 532 -1.29 5.28 -34.05
C MET A 532 0.20 5.36 -33.68
N PHE A 533 0.85 6.45 -34.08
CA PHE A 533 2.29 6.68 -33.90
C PHE A 533 2.50 8.06 -33.28
N VAL A 534 3.43 8.15 -32.31
CA VAL A 534 3.74 9.41 -31.62
C VAL A 534 5.18 9.79 -31.90
N THR A 535 5.41 11.06 -32.27
CA THR A 535 6.73 11.68 -32.39
C THR A 535 6.79 12.92 -31.49
N ALA A 536 7.94 13.21 -30.89
CA ALA A 536 8.14 14.39 -30.07
C ALA A 536 9.27 15.28 -30.63
N ALA A 537 9.17 16.59 -30.47
CA ALA A 537 10.21 17.56 -30.83
C ALA A 537 10.32 18.66 -29.76
N LEU A 538 11.51 18.82 -29.18
CA LEU A 538 11.82 19.85 -28.21
C LEU A 538 12.33 21.10 -28.94
N ASN A 539 11.65 22.23 -28.80
CA ASN A 539 11.99 23.49 -29.47
C ASN A 539 12.21 23.32 -30.99
N GLY A 540 11.39 22.49 -31.64
CA GLY A 540 11.47 22.19 -33.07
C GLY A 540 12.57 21.20 -33.47
N LYS A 541 13.37 20.69 -32.52
CA LYS A 541 14.33 19.60 -32.77
C LYS A 541 13.68 18.26 -32.39
N GLU A 542 13.56 17.36 -33.37
CA GLU A 542 13.01 16.02 -33.16
C GLU A 542 13.81 15.26 -32.08
N LEU A 543 13.08 14.66 -31.15
CA LEU A 543 13.63 13.78 -30.13
C LEU A 543 13.69 12.37 -30.70
N GLU A 544 14.81 11.68 -30.47
CA GLU A 544 14.92 10.28 -30.83
C GLU A 544 14.12 9.45 -29.84
N LYS A 545 13.29 8.55 -30.38
CA LYS A 545 12.63 7.54 -29.58
C LYS A 545 13.65 6.49 -29.23
N ASP A 546 14.11 6.53 -27.99
CA ASP A 546 15.05 5.56 -27.45
C ASP A 546 14.28 4.89 -26.32
N ASN A 547 13.79 3.66 -26.56
CA ASN A 547 12.98 2.87 -25.61
C ASN A 547 13.85 2.48 -24.40
N ILE A 548 14.34 3.47 -23.66
CA ILE A 548 15.27 3.27 -22.57
C ILE A 548 14.44 2.86 -21.36
N THR A 549 14.69 1.65 -20.88
CA THR A 549 14.30 1.26 -19.53
C THR A 549 15.33 1.87 -18.58
N VAL A 550 15.11 3.11 -18.15
CA VAL A 550 15.93 3.71 -17.09
C VAL A 550 15.19 3.48 -15.78
N TYR A 551 15.83 2.86 -14.78
CA TYR A 551 15.23 2.62 -13.45
C TYR A 551 14.01 1.68 -13.43
N GLY A 552 13.88 0.79 -14.42
CA GLY A 552 12.71 -0.10 -14.53
C GLY A 552 11.44 0.61 -15.02
N ALA A 553 11.47 1.94 -15.23
CA ALA A 553 10.40 2.70 -15.82
C ALA A 553 10.68 2.93 -17.33
N PRO A 554 9.73 2.62 -18.21
CA PRO A 554 9.87 2.79 -19.65
C PRO A 554 9.69 4.27 -20.04
N ALA A 555 10.66 4.84 -20.73
CA ALA A 555 10.53 6.16 -21.38
C ALA A 555 10.58 6.02 -22.91
N ASP A 556 9.79 6.83 -23.63
CA ASP A 556 9.97 7.00 -25.08
C ASP A 556 10.91 8.14 -25.40
N TYR A 557 10.84 9.22 -24.60
CA TYR A 557 11.59 10.44 -24.80
C TYR A 557 12.19 10.91 -23.48
N VAL A 558 13.40 11.46 -23.55
CA VAL A 558 14.06 12.11 -22.41
C VAL A 558 14.27 13.58 -22.73
N ILE A 559 13.91 14.46 -21.79
CA ILE A 559 14.19 15.90 -21.87
C ILE A 559 15.08 16.35 -20.70
N PRO A 560 15.94 17.37 -20.89
CA PRO A 560 16.74 17.94 -19.81
C PRO A 560 15.87 18.56 -18.72
N ALA A 561 16.26 18.46 -17.44
CA ALA A 561 15.58 19.12 -16.32
C ALA A 561 15.56 20.66 -16.42
N ASN A 562 16.52 21.24 -17.15
CA ASN A 562 16.59 22.68 -17.42
C ASN A 562 15.97 23.07 -18.78
N ALA A 563 15.22 22.17 -19.41
CA ALA A 563 14.57 22.47 -20.68
C ALA A 563 13.57 23.63 -20.52
N ALA A 564 13.56 24.53 -21.50
CA ALA A 564 12.64 25.66 -21.57
C ALA A 564 12.11 25.82 -23.00
N GLY A 565 10.95 26.46 -23.14
CA GLY A 565 10.26 26.61 -24.41
C GLY A 565 9.11 25.62 -24.58
N SER A 566 9.04 24.95 -25.73
CA SER A 566 7.88 24.11 -26.08
C SER A 566 8.27 22.70 -26.52
N LEU A 567 7.41 21.75 -26.17
CA LEU A 567 7.46 20.37 -26.65
C LEU A 567 6.31 20.13 -27.63
N ASP A 568 6.65 19.90 -28.89
CA ASP A 568 5.68 19.49 -29.90
C ASP A 568 5.52 17.97 -29.85
N ILE A 569 4.32 17.49 -29.55
CA ILE A 569 3.98 16.07 -29.61
C ILE A 569 2.96 15.86 -30.72
N THR A 570 3.30 14.99 -31.66
CA THR A 570 2.48 14.74 -32.84
C THR A 570 2.01 13.30 -32.84
N ALA A 571 0.69 13.11 -32.82
CA ALA A 571 0.06 11.83 -33.12
C ALA A 571 -0.23 11.74 -34.63
N THR A 572 0.18 10.63 -35.24
CA THR A 572 -0.12 10.27 -36.63
C THR A 572 -0.90 8.96 -36.64
N THR A 573 -1.89 8.80 -37.53
CA THR A 573 -2.65 7.58 -37.65
C THR A 573 -2.66 7.03 -39.09
N SER A 574 -2.70 5.72 -39.23
CA SER A 574 -2.83 5.03 -40.52
C SER A 574 -4.27 4.63 -40.86
N TYR A 575 -5.25 5.05 -40.05
CA TYR A 575 -6.65 4.66 -40.19
C TYR A 575 -7.21 5.01 -41.58
N GLY A 576 -7.97 4.08 -42.16
CA GLY A 576 -8.66 4.28 -43.44
C GLY A 576 -9.85 5.26 -43.39
N SER A 577 -10.28 5.69 -42.20
CA SER A 577 -11.43 6.55 -41.94
C SER A 577 -11.04 7.81 -41.17
N SER A 578 -11.88 8.85 -41.24
CA SER A 578 -11.70 10.04 -40.39
C SER A 578 -11.96 9.70 -38.92
N VAL A 579 -11.13 10.23 -38.03
CA VAL A 579 -11.24 10.11 -36.57
C VAL A 579 -11.09 11.49 -35.92
N LYS A 580 -11.47 11.60 -34.66
CA LYS A 580 -11.11 12.73 -33.79
C LYS A 580 -10.06 12.26 -32.80
N VAL A 581 -8.94 12.97 -32.70
CA VAL A 581 -7.89 12.65 -31.72
C VAL A 581 -7.98 13.63 -30.56
N PHE A 582 -7.92 13.11 -29.34
CA PHE A 582 -7.80 13.86 -28.09
C PHE A 582 -6.46 13.55 -27.46
N ALA A 583 -5.88 14.52 -26.76
CA ALA A 583 -4.63 14.35 -26.04
C ALA A 583 -4.77 14.84 -24.59
N PHE A 584 -4.24 14.04 -23.68
CA PHE A 584 -4.25 14.28 -22.23
C PHE A 584 -2.80 14.33 -21.77
N LEU A 585 -2.48 15.28 -20.90
CA LEU A 585 -1.17 15.39 -20.26
C LEU A 585 -1.37 15.12 -18.77
N ASN A 586 -0.67 14.14 -18.23
CA ASN A 586 -0.73 13.75 -16.81
C ASN A 586 -2.19 13.65 -16.33
N GLY A 587 -2.99 12.88 -17.08
CA GLY A 587 -4.39 12.64 -16.76
C GLY A 587 -5.29 13.87 -16.84
N SER A 588 -4.84 14.99 -17.39
CA SER A 588 -5.64 16.21 -17.53
C SER A 588 -5.93 16.53 -19.00
N GLU A 589 -7.18 16.90 -19.29
CA GLU A 589 -7.61 17.29 -20.64
C GLU A 589 -7.08 18.69 -21.00
N GLN A 590 -5.78 18.80 -21.24
CA GLN A 590 -5.13 20.10 -21.48
C GLN A 590 -4.95 20.46 -22.96
N LEU A 591 -4.98 19.49 -23.88
CA LEU A 591 -4.51 19.72 -25.26
C LEU A 591 -5.63 19.79 -26.32
N GLY A 592 -6.85 19.35 -25.97
CA GLY A 592 -8.08 19.53 -26.76
C GLY A 592 -8.28 18.56 -27.93
N GLU A 593 -9.37 18.75 -28.70
CA GLU A 593 -9.75 17.93 -29.86
C GLU A 593 -9.06 18.41 -31.16
N ARG A 594 -8.60 17.46 -31.99
CA ARG A 594 -8.21 17.71 -33.39
C ARG A 594 -8.92 16.75 -34.37
N PRO A 595 -9.61 17.25 -35.42
CA PRO A 595 -10.16 16.41 -36.48
C PRO A 595 -9.04 15.84 -37.36
N TYR A 596 -9.17 14.59 -37.82
CA TYR A 596 -8.07 13.86 -38.44
C TYR A 596 -8.52 12.93 -39.59
N ARG A 597 -7.74 12.84 -40.68
CA ARG A 597 -7.88 11.86 -41.79
C ARG A 597 -6.56 11.13 -42.09
N ARG A 598 -6.64 10.03 -42.85
CA ARG A 598 -5.48 9.19 -43.23
C ARG A 598 -4.31 10.03 -43.79
N GLY A 599 -3.18 10.02 -43.08
CA GLY A 599 -1.95 10.74 -43.48
C GLY A 599 -1.83 12.19 -42.97
N ASP A 600 -2.81 12.71 -42.22
CA ASP A 600 -2.72 14.03 -41.59
C ASP A 600 -1.75 14.02 -40.38
N LYS A 601 -1.60 15.11 -39.64
CA LYS A 601 -0.82 15.14 -38.37
C LYS A 601 -1.65 15.85 -37.30
N ALA A 602 -1.84 15.22 -36.15
CA ALA A 602 -2.47 15.83 -34.98
C ALA A 602 -1.33 16.29 -34.08
N GLN A 603 -0.83 17.49 -34.38
CA GLN A 603 0.22 18.13 -33.60
C GLN A 603 -0.40 18.90 -32.44
N TYR A 604 0.15 18.66 -31.26
CA TYR A 604 -0.13 19.40 -30.04
C TYR A 604 1.18 20.03 -29.58
N THR A 605 1.12 21.30 -29.22
CA THR A 605 2.27 22.01 -28.66
C THR A 605 2.01 22.15 -27.17
N ILE A 606 2.89 21.56 -26.37
CA ILE A 606 2.88 21.66 -24.91
C ILE A 606 3.89 22.75 -24.53
N ASP A 607 3.43 23.74 -23.75
CA ASP A 607 4.35 24.63 -23.06
C ASP A 607 5.05 23.83 -21.96
N LEU A 608 6.38 23.82 -21.92
CA LEU A 608 7.13 23.05 -20.92
C LEU A 608 6.82 23.50 -19.49
N PHE A 609 6.29 24.71 -19.29
CA PHE A 609 5.76 25.15 -17.99
C PHE A 609 4.64 24.25 -17.46
N ASN A 610 3.93 23.52 -18.33
CA ASN A 610 2.87 22.61 -17.94
C ASN A 610 3.36 21.17 -17.67
N LEU A 611 4.66 20.89 -17.84
CA LEU A 611 5.26 19.60 -17.45
C LEU A 611 5.84 19.70 -16.04
N ASP A 612 5.85 18.57 -15.33
CA ASP A 612 6.75 18.43 -14.19
C ASP A 612 8.17 18.30 -14.72
N LEU A 613 9.01 19.29 -14.44
CA LEU A 613 10.42 19.35 -14.83
C LEU A 613 11.37 19.01 -13.68
N THR A 614 10.85 18.47 -12.58
CA THR A 614 11.69 17.95 -11.49
C THR A 614 12.60 16.84 -12.04
N PRO A 615 13.91 16.83 -11.71
CA PRO A 615 14.79 15.76 -12.15
C PRO A 615 14.22 14.38 -11.80
N GLY A 616 14.09 13.52 -12.81
CA GLY A 616 13.51 12.18 -12.65
C GLY A 616 12.00 12.09 -12.83
N ALA A 617 11.30 13.23 -12.92
CA ALA A 617 9.85 13.26 -13.13
C ALA A 617 9.44 12.55 -14.43
N ILE A 618 8.27 11.92 -14.38
CA ILE A 618 7.67 11.18 -15.48
C ILE A 618 6.40 11.91 -15.90
N ASN A 619 6.34 12.30 -17.18
CA ASN A 619 5.17 12.92 -17.77
C ASN A 619 4.57 11.96 -18.80
N VAL A 620 3.28 11.67 -18.68
CA VAL A 620 2.56 10.79 -19.60
C VAL A 620 1.65 11.61 -20.50
N VAL A 621 1.77 11.40 -21.81
CA VAL A 621 0.87 12.02 -22.79
C VAL A 621 0.06 10.93 -23.47
N PHE A 622 -1.23 10.92 -23.19
CA PHE A 622 -2.16 9.90 -23.66
C PHE A 622 -2.99 10.43 -24.84
N PHE A 623 -3.17 9.60 -25.87
CA PHE A 623 -3.93 9.92 -27.08
C PHE A 623 -5.08 8.95 -27.27
N ILE A 624 -6.27 9.49 -27.55
CA ILE A 624 -7.47 8.71 -27.87
C ILE A 624 -7.98 9.13 -29.23
N ALA A 625 -8.10 8.18 -30.16
CA ALA A 625 -8.80 8.36 -31.41
C ALA A 625 -10.24 7.84 -31.28
N TYR A 626 -11.22 8.71 -31.52
CA TYR A 626 -12.64 8.35 -31.59
C TYR A 626 -13.13 8.30 -33.04
N ARG A 627 -14.04 7.36 -33.29
CA ARG A 627 -14.89 7.38 -34.49
C ARG A 627 -15.94 8.49 -34.37
N ASN A 628 -16.57 8.83 -35.49
CA ASN A 628 -17.64 9.83 -35.52
C ASN A 628 -18.87 9.45 -34.67
N ASP A 629 -19.06 8.18 -34.35
CA ASP A 629 -20.14 7.68 -33.49
C ASP A 629 -19.80 7.75 -31.99
N GLY A 630 -18.63 8.28 -31.62
CA GLY A 630 -18.16 8.37 -30.24
C GLY A 630 -17.50 7.10 -29.70
N SER A 631 -17.44 6.01 -30.48
CA SER A 631 -16.71 4.81 -30.08
C SER A 631 -15.19 5.00 -30.21
N ILE A 632 -14.43 4.44 -29.29
CA ILE A 632 -12.96 4.44 -29.35
C ILE A 632 -12.50 3.64 -30.59
N ARG A 633 -11.73 4.29 -31.46
CA ARG A 633 -11.05 3.65 -32.59
C ARG A 633 -9.70 3.07 -32.18
N GLY A 634 -8.97 3.77 -31.32
CA GLY A 634 -7.71 3.32 -30.80
C GLY A 634 -7.13 4.30 -29.79
N VAL A 635 -6.18 3.80 -29.01
CA VAL A 635 -5.45 4.58 -28.01
C VAL A 635 -3.95 4.36 -28.20
N THR A 636 -3.16 5.35 -27.83
CA THR A 636 -1.71 5.23 -27.65
C THR A 636 -1.27 6.22 -26.58
N SER A 637 -0.09 6.03 -26.00
CA SER A 637 0.49 7.02 -25.10
C SER A 637 1.97 7.14 -25.38
N THR A 638 2.57 8.21 -24.85
CA THR A 638 4.01 8.34 -24.79
C THR A 638 4.46 8.78 -23.41
N VAL A 639 5.61 8.29 -22.99
CA VAL A 639 6.22 8.66 -21.71
C VAL A 639 7.42 9.57 -21.96
N ILE A 640 7.38 10.75 -21.37
CA ILE A 640 8.44 11.76 -21.42
C ILE A 640 9.06 11.85 -20.03
N ARG A 641 10.32 11.46 -19.95
CA ARG A 641 11.08 11.49 -18.71
C ARG A 641 11.94 12.74 -18.64
N VAL A 642 11.99 13.34 -17.47
CA VAL A 642 12.96 14.39 -17.17
C VAL A 642 14.24 13.73 -16.70
N ALA A 643 15.37 14.09 -17.30
CA ALA A 643 16.67 13.54 -16.91
C ALA A 643 16.92 13.80 -15.40
N ASP A 644 17.34 12.76 -14.67
CA ASP A 644 17.58 12.82 -13.21
C ASP A 644 18.80 13.65 -12.81
N VAL A 645 19.70 13.80 -13.76
CA VAL A 645 20.92 14.58 -13.70
C VAL A 645 20.94 15.45 -14.96
N GLU A 646 21.67 16.57 -14.94
CA GLU A 646 21.90 17.33 -16.17
C GLU A 646 22.33 16.38 -17.29
N THR A 647 21.72 16.52 -18.46
CA THR A 647 22.03 15.66 -19.61
C THR A 647 23.54 15.63 -19.84
N PRO A 648 24.17 14.43 -19.87
CA PRO A 648 25.62 14.33 -20.03
C PRO A 648 26.08 15.09 -21.26
N LYS A 649 27.11 15.94 -21.13
CA LYS A 649 27.74 16.54 -22.30
C LYS A 649 28.50 15.46 -23.08
N GLU A 650 28.87 15.76 -24.32
CA GLU A 650 29.71 14.85 -25.10
C GLU A 650 30.98 14.48 -24.33
N GLY A 651 31.13 13.19 -24.02
CA GLY A 651 32.23 12.67 -23.20
C GLY A 651 31.96 12.63 -21.69
N GLU A 652 30.72 12.84 -21.24
CA GLU A 652 30.23 12.55 -19.89
C GLU A 652 29.30 11.34 -19.92
N TYR A 653 29.25 10.60 -18.82
CA TYR A 653 28.47 9.38 -18.63
C TYR A 653 27.87 9.36 -17.22
N ILE A 654 26.76 8.65 -17.08
CA ILE A 654 26.04 8.49 -15.81
C ILE A 654 26.50 7.20 -15.14
N ILE A 655 26.93 7.30 -13.88
CA ILE A 655 27.09 6.15 -13.00
C ILE A 655 25.97 6.17 -11.97
N ASP A 656 25.17 5.12 -11.98
CA ASP A 656 24.04 4.94 -11.09
C ASP A 656 24.29 3.75 -10.17
N VAL A 657 24.28 4.01 -8.87
CA VAL A 657 24.40 2.98 -7.84
C VAL A 657 23.14 3.01 -7.00
N HIS A 658 22.24 2.07 -7.27
CA HIS A 658 20.99 1.90 -6.53
C HIS A 658 20.19 3.21 -6.38
N GLY A 659 20.05 3.98 -7.46
CA GLY A 659 19.28 5.23 -7.47
C GLY A 659 20.14 6.48 -7.24
N GLU A 660 21.33 6.35 -6.64
CA GLU A 660 22.28 7.46 -6.50
C GLU A 660 23.08 7.66 -7.79
N LYS A 661 22.86 8.81 -8.46
CA LYS A 661 23.46 9.12 -9.76
C LYS A 661 24.61 10.12 -9.64
N THR A 662 25.71 9.80 -10.30
CA THR A 662 26.88 10.67 -10.43
C THR A 662 27.22 10.86 -11.90
N LEU A 663 27.45 12.11 -12.32
CA LEU A 663 27.90 12.45 -13.67
C LEU A 663 29.43 12.50 -13.71
N LEU A 664 30.06 11.72 -14.58
CA LEU A 664 31.51 11.61 -14.70
C LEU A 664 31.96 11.67 -16.16
N LYS A 665 33.18 12.12 -16.41
CA LYS A 665 33.77 12.17 -17.75
C LYS A 665 34.34 10.83 -18.17
N LYS A 666 34.41 10.62 -19.49
CA LYS A 666 35.12 9.52 -20.11
C LYS A 666 36.54 9.40 -19.56
N GLY A 667 36.87 8.22 -19.05
CA GLY A 667 38.18 7.90 -18.48
C GLY A 667 38.34 8.30 -17.01
N GLU A 668 37.34 8.91 -16.37
CA GLU A 668 37.35 9.09 -14.92
C GLU A 668 37.14 7.74 -14.22
N GLU A 669 37.68 7.63 -13.00
CA GLU A 669 37.54 6.45 -12.16
C GLU A 669 36.39 6.67 -11.17
N PHE A 670 35.53 5.67 -11.03
CA PHE A 670 34.48 5.62 -10.03
C PHE A 670 34.67 4.40 -9.13
N THR A 671 34.68 4.62 -7.81
CA THR A 671 34.77 3.55 -6.83
C THR A 671 33.37 3.14 -6.40
N LEU A 672 33.02 1.88 -6.65
CA LEU A 672 31.74 1.34 -6.18
C LEU A 672 31.67 1.43 -4.65
N PRO A 673 30.60 2.02 -4.09
CA PRO A 673 30.53 2.26 -2.66
C PRO A 673 30.53 0.94 -1.90
N ASP A 674 31.18 0.96 -0.75
CA ASP A 674 31.08 -0.14 0.19
C ASP A 674 29.85 0.10 1.06
N VAL A 675 28.79 -0.67 0.81
CA VAL A 675 27.60 -0.71 1.66
C VAL A 675 27.82 -1.69 2.81
N SER A 676 29.03 -1.71 3.41
CA SER A 676 29.53 -2.65 4.43
C SER A 676 28.71 -2.75 5.72
N LYS A 677 27.51 -2.20 5.76
CA LYS A 677 26.49 -2.68 6.66
C LYS A 677 26.06 -4.05 6.13
N VAL A 678 26.51 -5.10 6.83
CA VAL A 678 25.73 -6.35 6.93
C VAL A 678 24.26 -5.95 7.07
N HIS A 679 23.35 -6.74 6.51
CA HIS A 679 21.97 -6.74 6.94
C HIS A 679 21.74 -8.13 7.51
N ASP A 680 21.26 -8.21 8.75
CA ASP A 680 20.94 -9.43 9.50
C ASP A 680 20.73 -10.68 8.63
N GLY A 681 21.63 -11.65 8.70
CA GLY A 681 21.48 -12.93 7.99
C GLY A 681 21.85 -12.93 6.50
N TYR A 682 22.33 -11.82 5.94
CA TYR A 682 22.80 -11.72 4.55
C TYR A 682 24.16 -11.03 4.50
N PHE A 683 24.99 -11.37 3.51
CA PHE A 683 26.19 -10.58 3.20
C PHE A 683 26.06 -9.92 1.85
N PHE A 684 26.47 -8.65 1.79
CA PHE A 684 26.58 -7.92 0.54
C PHE A 684 27.63 -8.60 -0.34
N CYS A 685 27.19 -9.17 -1.45
CA CYS A 685 28.05 -9.89 -2.39
C CYS A 685 28.70 -8.96 -3.40
N GLY A 686 28.28 -7.70 -3.45
CA GLY A 686 28.73 -6.72 -4.43
C GLY A 686 27.63 -6.20 -5.34
N TRP A 687 28.03 -5.40 -6.30
CA TRP A 687 27.19 -4.66 -7.22
C TRP A 687 27.05 -5.39 -8.54
N THR A 688 25.82 -5.66 -8.97
CA THR A 688 25.55 -6.33 -10.24
C THR A 688 25.28 -5.28 -11.31
N LEU A 689 26.10 -5.29 -12.37
CA LEU A 689 25.90 -4.48 -13.57
C LEU A 689 24.95 -5.21 -14.53
N ASP A 690 23.83 -4.57 -14.87
CA ASP A 690 22.83 -5.04 -15.85
C ASP A 690 22.43 -6.52 -15.65
N GLY A 691 22.36 -6.98 -14.40
CA GLY A 691 21.98 -8.36 -14.02
C GLY A 691 22.96 -9.46 -14.38
N ASN A 692 24.05 -9.17 -15.10
CA ASN A 692 24.91 -10.18 -15.73
C ASN A 692 26.23 -10.41 -15.00
N LYS A 693 26.78 -9.39 -14.33
CA LYS A 693 28.11 -9.45 -13.71
C LYS A 693 28.15 -8.72 -12.38
N THR A 694 28.53 -9.44 -11.32
CA THR A 694 28.71 -8.89 -9.97
C THR A 694 30.15 -8.42 -9.77
N TYR A 695 30.30 -7.21 -9.22
CA TYR A 695 31.54 -6.54 -8.88
C TYR A 695 31.64 -6.41 -7.36
N ALA A 696 32.82 -6.66 -6.78
CA ALA A 696 33.01 -6.51 -5.35
C ALA A 696 32.84 -5.04 -4.92
N PRO A 697 32.46 -4.77 -3.66
CA PRO A 697 32.51 -3.42 -3.10
C PRO A 697 33.92 -2.84 -3.22
N GLY A 698 34.03 -1.51 -3.41
CA GLY A 698 35.32 -0.85 -3.61
C GLY A 698 35.99 -1.11 -4.96
N THR A 699 35.35 -1.87 -5.86
CA THR A 699 35.87 -2.02 -7.23
C THR A 699 35.91 -0.67 -7.91
N VAL A 700 37.07 -0.32 -8.47
CA VAL A 700 37.26 0.88 -9.28
C VAL A 700 36.90 0.56 -10.73
N ILE A 701 36.05 1.40 -11.31
CA ILE A 701 35.58 1.27 -12.68
C ILE A 701 36.00 2.51 -13.46
N VAL A 702 36.55 2.30 -14.65
CA VAL A 702 36.85 3.38 -15.58
C VAL A 702 35.60 3.66 -16.39
N VAL A 703 35.16 4.90 -16.36
CA VAL A 703 33.92 5.36 -17.00
C VAL A 703 34.14 5.45 -18.51
N GLU A 704 33.56 4.52 -19.26
CA GLU A 704 33.63 4.47 -20.73
C GLU A 704 32.26 4.59 -21.41
N ASN A 705 31.20 4.42 -20.62
CA ASN A 705 29.79 4.39 -20.98
C ASN A 705 28.94 4.57 -19.70
N ASP A 706 27.62 4.72 -19.86
CA ASP A 706 26.69 4.70 -18.72
C ASP A 706 26.68 3.32 -18.06
N LEU A 707 26.62 3.27 -16.73
CA LEU A 707 26.66 2.03 -15.95
C LEU A 707 25.64 2.07 -14.80
N TYR A 708 24.90 0.96 -14.64
CA TYR A 708 23.82 0.81 -13.67
C TYR A 708 24.09 -0.37 -12.73
N PHE A 709 24.21 -0.09 -11.43
CA PHE A 709 24.58 -1.08 -10.41
C PHE A 709 23.44 -1.36 -9.45
N TYR A 710 23.11 -2.65 -9.31
CA TYR A 710 22.11 -3.14 -8.36
C TYR A 710 22.78 -3.92 -7.24
N PRO A 711 22.35 -3.78 -5.99
CA PRO A 711 22.97 -4.51 -4.91
C PRO A 711 22.67 -6.01 -5.03
N LYS A 712 23.65 -6.86 -4.77
CA LYS A 712 23.45 -8.31 -4.66
C LYS A 712 23.65 -8.74 -3.23
N TRP A 713 22.61 -9.32 -2.65
CA TRP A 713 22.63 -9.90 -1.33
C TRP A 713 22.58 -11.42 -1.43
N LYS A 714 23.27 -12.10 -0.52
CA LYS A 714 23.15 -13.55 -0.39
C LYS A 714 22.90 -13.91 1.06
N ARG A 715 21.88 -14.74 1.26
CA ARG A 715 21.52 -15.26 2.57
C ARG A 715 22.60 -16.17 3.12
N LEU A 716 22.87 -16.02 4.40
CA LEU A 716 23.59 -17.00 5.21
C LEU A 716 22.61 -18.15 5.50
N ASP A 717 22.81 -19.29 4.85
CA ASP A 717 21.96 -20.45 4.96
C ASP A 717 21.96 -21.06 6.37
N VAL A 718 20.78 -21.43 6.89
CA VAL A 718 20.63 -22.03 8.24
C VAL A 718 21.44 -23.32 8.42
N PHE A 719 21.78 -24.02 7.33
CA PHE A 719 22.61 -25.24 7.36
C PHE A 719 24.12 -25.00 7.42
N SER A 720 24.61 -23.80 7.08
CA SER A 720 26.03 -23.48 7.27
C SER A 720 26.36 -23.15 8.74
N ARG A 721 25.35 -22.95 9.60
CA ARG A 721 25.52 -22.85 11.07
C ARG A 721 25.91 -24.16 11.77
N MET A 722 25.87 -25.32 11.10
CA MET A 722 26.38 -26.58 11.66
C MET A 722 27.78 -26.96 11.18
N LEU A 723 28.37 -26.20 10.26
CA LEU A 723 29.73 -26.44 9.77
C LEU A 723 30.73 -25.35 10.16
N VAL A 724 30.28 -24.32 10.87
CA VAL A 724 31.18 -23.33 11.46
C VAL A 724 30.69 -22.97 12.87
N SER A 725 30.97 -23.85 13.82
CA SER A 725 31.39 -23.47 15.18
C SER A 725 31.95 -24.69 15.91
N PRO A 726 33.10 -24.59 16.60
CA PRO A 726 34.13 -23.53 16.57
C PRO A 726 35.11 -23.71 15.41
#